data_AF-A0A934DGZ5-F1
#
_entry.id   AF-A0A934DGZ5-F1
#
_cell.length_a   1.000
_cell.length_b   1.000
_cell.length_c   1.000
_cell.angle_alpha   90.00
_cell.angle_beta   90.00
_cell.angle_gamma   90.00
#
_symmetry.space_group_name_H-M   'P 1'
#
loop_
_entity.id
_entity.type
_entity.pdbx_description
1 polymer ?
#
loop_
_entity_poly.entity_id
_entity_poly.type
_entity_poly.pdbx_seq_one_letter_code
_entity_poly.pdbx_strand_id
1 'polypeptide(L)'
;MKRLFFVLVATLVFSLPLAAQSIIDVFRLPNATYYNSGWGLTADSSNLYFSSNTSDATLGRKILKLSFTAQGVDSVMLPPGVVSSQGLARDGDGNFYYLRRYTSVGTIMKFSPAGVLIDSLRLGSSKFPGGLAWDGSHVWYSIYSPDVEAGLYKVNWATKQVVDTILVPTLQPYGVTWDGTYLWYVENGFQGDPQGMFKVNPVTGDTAGFIPAPVDPSGTRPNSAAWDGRYMWLLAEPVGANTGRALYKYDLSGGGTPDINLMPDSVDFGYTRMGSARSLNVFVQNVGTAPLRIDTLNTPLGVIWASFGQPLPVTIPPGGMDTIFVGFDPMVYGAFRFTFQVISNDPDEHSKPLLAKGFGIYASSHIDAPTAYDFGSRRGGSSNVWYMTIQNQGGPQLVISGMTVGMRPFNLDSLVFPVTIDSLQSKSFRVWFRPTAATSYVDTLKITSNASNGPLTTVVLTGIGNNTTVPMGQPFWTYTVPNNPRTSSNAKLIKGVRAISDINNDGKADVVVSSENYWTMALNGNASVSNDTLWAFNTYIANTSAGSIGSTGDYSHQKALAVANLNGDAYKDVIIGTGGGNEHVYALNGRNGQILWQFGTDHPDSFGLGDITGVDASIDFTGDGIVDVVAAGRATETGGVGGRRSVYLFNGATGTLRWSSPLPGFTHAVTAIGDISGDGQPDVIGCVGEAAYKATAFSGVNGNLLWDFSITGSSSGAKEVLAWPVQGQTPDVIVSGFWGPIFRVDGESGTQMWSRPTNGNSAMQLLRLKDVTGDGIDEIVAPLLVGGAYCINGANGNIVWSLPTGNTMGGAVIPDLNRDGIDDVALAVQNQGVMIVKGQDGAQLALYPTGTAQAREVAIVPDLDGNLSYEIIMGGKDGNVALISGGDLLVSVGENVNGIPERFELGQNYPNPFNPSTTIDVSVPSQANLALKIYDVLGREVKSFEYENVPAGTHQIVWDGKSNAGTQVASGVYFYRLTAGSSVLTKQMVLVK
;
A
#
# COMPACT_ATOMS: atom_id res chain seq x y z
N MET A 1 -43.82 -35.61 -2.55
CA MET A 1 -44.85 -35.80 -1.50
C MET A 1 -44.31 -36.47 -0.22
N LYS A 2 -43.51 -37.55 -0.26
CA LYS A 2 -42.91 -38.16 0.96
C LYS A 2 -41.98 -37.23 1.77
N ARG A 3 -41.20 -36.34 1.11
CA ARG A 3 -40.35 -35.32 1.79
C ARG A 3 -41.15 -34.28 2.60
N LEU A 4 -42.29 -33.81 2.07
CA LEU A 4 -43.14 -32.85 2.79
C LEU A 4 -43.83 -33.50 3.99
N PHE A 5 -44.18 -34.78 3.86
CA PHE A 5 -44.74 -35.58 4.96
C PHE A 5 -43.67 -35.90 6.01
N PHE A 6 -42.41 -36.13 5.64
CA PHE A 6 -41.33 -36.41 6.58
C PHE A 6 -40.87 -35.18 7.35
N VAL A 7 -40.82 -34.00 6.72
CA VAL A 7 -40.56 -32.74 7.45
C VAL A 7 -41.71 -32.40 8.40
N LEU A 8 -42.96 -32.75 8.08
CA LEU A 8 -44.10 -32.57 8.99
C LEU A 8 -44.14 -33.63 10.11
N VAL A 9 -43.75 -34.88 9.81
CA VAL A 9 -43.73 -36.01 10.76
C VAL A 9 -42.49 -35.98 11.64
N ALA A 10 -41.33 -35.48 11.18
CA ALA A 10 -40.17 -35.25 12.03
C ALA A 10 -40.55 -34.31 13.19
N THR A 11 -41.22 -33.19 12.90
CA THR A 11 -41.74 -32.26 13.92
C THR A 11 -42.75 -32.91 14.90
N LEU A 12 -43.47 -33.96 14.49
CA LEU A 12 -44.37 -34.72 15.36
C LEU A 12 -43.68 -35.90 16.10
N VAL A 13 -42.68 -36.55 15.52
CA VAL A 13 -41.93 -37.67 16.12
C VAL A 13 -40.95 -37.18 17.19
N PHE A 14 -40.47 -35.93 17.09
CA PHE A 14 -39.72 -35.26 18.17
C PHE A 14 -40.53 -35.01 19.45
N SER A 15 -41.85 -35.28 19.46
CA SER A 15 -42.71 -35.15 20.64
C SER A 15 -42.97 -36.47 21.39
N LEU A 16 -42.42 -37.59 20.92
CA LEU A 16 -42.42 -38.84 21.69
C LEU A 16 -41.24 -38.83 22.66
N PRO A 17 -41.45 -38.99 23.98
CA PRO A 17 -40.34 -39.14 24.91
C PRO A 17 -39.68 -40.48 24.59
N LEU A 18 -38.53 -40.47 23.89
CA LEU A 18 -37.62 -41.58 24.06
C LEU A 18 -37.16 -41.55 25.52
N ALA A 19 -37.05 -42.75 26.08
CA ALA A 19 -36.59 -42.99 27.43
C ALA A 19 -35.41 -42.09 27.79
N ALA A 20 -35.36 -41.69 29.06
CA ALA A 20 -34.27 -40.94 29.64
C ALA A 20 -32.95 -41.51 29.08
N GLN A 21 -32.20 -40.69 28.34
CA GLN A 21 -30.87 -41.05 27.86
C GLN A 21 -29.86 -40.02 28.34
N SER A 22 -28.64 -40.45 28.64
CA SER A 22 -27.58 -39.58 29.16
C SER A 22 -26.28 -39.87 28.47
N ILE A 23 -25.57 -38.82 28.03
CA ILE A 23 -24.14 -38.93 27.80
C ILE A 23 -23.53 -39.04 29.19
N ILE A 24 -22.82 -40.13 29.44
CA ILE A 24 -22.24 -40.41 30.76
C ILE A 24 -20.71 -40.32 30.77
N ASP A 25 -20.10 -40.32 29.59
CA ASP A 25 -18.64 -40.23 29.43
C ASP A 25 -18.25 -39.86 28.01
N VAL A 26 -17.11 -39.18 27.86
CA VAL A 26 -16.55 -38.77 26.56
C VAL A 26 -15.05 -39.04 26.52
N PHE A 27 -14.64 -39.89 25.58
CA PHE A 27 -13.24 -40.24 25.37
C PHE A 27 -12.72 -39.48 24.15
N ARG A 28 -11.94 -38.42 24.40
CA ARG A 28 -11.26 -37.67 23.32
C ARG A 28 -10.11 -38.50 22.77
N LEU A 29 -10.15 -38.79 21.47
CA LEU A 29 -9.08 -39.52 20.80
C LEU A 29 -7.89 -38.57 20.52
N PRO A 30 -6.64 -39.01 20.61
CA PRO A 30 -5.47 -38.15 20.42
C PRO A 30 -5.44 -37.48 19.04
N ASN A 31 -5.16 -36.17 18.99
CA ASN A 31 -5.03 -35.44 17.72
C ASN A 31 -3.76 -35.82 16.94
N ALA A 32 -3.80 -35.68 15.60
CA ALA A 32 -2.71 -35.93 14.65
C ALA A 32 -2.16 -37.37 14.63
N THR A 33 -2.95 -38.32 15.12
CA THR A 33 -2.60 -39.75 15.14
C THR A 33 -3.55 -40.55 14.24
N TYR A 34 -3.38 -41.87 14.18
CA TYR A 34 -4.19 -42.79 13.38
C TYR A 34 -5.71 -42.81 13.72
N TYR A 35 -6.13 -42.09 14.76
CA TYR A 35 -7.51 -41.96 15.24
C TYR A 35 -8.28 -40.83 14.53
N ASN A 36 -7.58 -39.83 13.98
CA ASN A 36 -8.19 -38.56 13.54
C ASN A 36 -9.13 -38.67 12.33
N SER A 37 -9.21 -39.82 11.68
CA SER A 37 -10.02 -39.97 10.47
C SER A 37 -10.56 -41.39 10.29
N GLY A 38 -10.81 -42.12 11.39
CA GLY A 38 -11.54 -43.40 11.39
C GLY A 38 -13.04 -43.19 11.20
N TRP A 39 -13.69 -44.06 10.42
CA TRP A 39 -15.12 -43.93 10.04
C TRP A 39 -15.95 -45.16 10.40
N GLY A 40 -15.31 -46.30 10.67
CA GLY A 40 -15.98 -47.51 11.13
C GLY A 40 -15.77 -47.71 12.63
N LEU A 41 -16.85 -48.06 13.34
CA LEU A 41 -16.85 -48.39 14.76
C LEU A 41 -17.65 -49.69 14.96
N THR A 42 -17.14 -50.59 15.79
CA THR A 42 -17.86 -51.78 16.27
C THR A 42 -17.39 -52.14 17.68
N ALA A 43 -18.11 -52.99 18.39
CA ALA A 43 -17.78 -53.38 19.76
C ALA A 43 -17.93 -54.88 19.97
N ASP A 44 -17.25 -55.39 20.99
CA ASP A 44 -17.61 -56.63 21.67
C ASP A 44 -17.90 -56.35 23.15
N SER A 45 -18.10 -57.41 23.94
CA SER A 45 -18.43 -57.29 25.37
C SER A 45 -17.33 -56.66 26.23
N SER A 46 -16.14 -56.39 25.70
CA SER A 46 -15.00 -55.89 26.46
C SER A 46 -14.21 -54.77 25.77
N ASN A 47 -14.42 -54.54 24.47
CA ASN A 47 -13.61 -53.62 23.67
C ASN A 47 -14.41 -52.91 22.58
N LEU A 48 -13.97 -51.69 22.26
CA LEU A 48 -14.31 -50.97 21.03
C LEU A 48 -13.23 -51.20 19.99
N TYR A 49 -13.67 -51.37 18.75
CA TYR A 49 -12.81 -51.46 17.58
C TYR A 49 -13.15 -50.35 16.60
N PHE A 50 -12.14 -49.66 16.09
CA PHE A 50 -12.34 -48.60 15.11
C PHE A 50 -11.29 -48.65 14.01
N SER A 51 -11.70 -48.28 12.79
CA SER A 51 -10.80 -48.28 11.65
C SER A 51 -9.84 -47.10 11.71
N SER A 52 -8.55 -47.35 11.47
CA SER A 52 -7.55 -46.27 11.40
C SER A 52 -7.57 -45.54 10.05
N ASN A 53 -7.13 -44.29 10.07
CA ASN A 53 -6.80 -43.58 8.84
C ASN A 53 -5.58 -42.69 9.05
N THR A 54 -4.54 -42.93 8.25
CA THR A 54 -3.27 -42.20 8.25
C THR A 54 -2.94 -41.72 6.83
N SER A 55 -2.36 -40.51 6.70
CA SER A 55 -1.74 -40.04 5.46
C SER A 55 -0.35 -40.63 5.24
N ASP A 56 0.25 -41.20 6.30
CA ASP A 56 1.55 -41.85 6.25
C ASP A 56 1.41 -43.27 5.68
N ALA A 57 1.91 -43.44 4.45
CA ALA A 57 1.91 -44.71 3.73
C ALA A 57 2.80 -45.79 4.38
N THR A 58 3.69 -45.43 5.31
CA THR A 58 4.65 -46.34 5.95
C THR A 58 4.09 -47.07 7.18
N LEU A 59 3.04 -46.54 7.81
CA LEU A 59 2.50 -47.06 9.08
C LEU A 59 1.50 -48.21 8.94
N GLY A 60 1.11 -48.57 7.71
CA GLY A 60 0.11 -49.60 7.43
C GLY A 60 -1.31 -49.22 7.91
N ARG A 61 -2.35 -49.77 7.28
CA ARG A 61 -3.72 -49.65 7.81
C ARG A 61 -3.94 -50.70 8.89
N LYS A 62 -4.65 -50.33 9.95
CA LYS A 62 -4.95 -51.19 11.10
C LYS A 62 -6.37 -51.00 11.63
N ILE A 63 -6.88 -52.02 12.32
CA ILE A 63 -8.06 -51.93 13.18
C ILE A 63 -7.55 -51.73 14.60
N LEU A 64 -7.98 -50.67 15.26
CA LEU A 64 -7.51 -50.28 16.58
C LEU A 64 -8.48 -50.81 17.62
N LYS A 65 -7.96 -51.27 18.75
CA LYS A 65 -8.72 -51.87 19.84
C LYS A 65 -8.53 -51.05 21.10
N LEU A 66 -9.65 -50.57 21.65
CA LEU A 66 -9.72 -49.81 22.90
C LEU A 66 -10.47 -50.64 23.94
N SER A 67 -9.82 -50.95 25.06
CA SER A 67 -10.47 -51.66 26.17
C SER A 67 -11.38 -50.71 26.95
N PHE A 68 -12.53 -51.21 27.42
CA PHE A 68 -13.41 -50.44 28.32
C PHE A 68 -12.79 -50.16 29.69
N THR A 69 -11.77 -50.92 30.10
CA THR A 69 -11.19 -50.87 31.46
C THR A 69 -9.72 -50.47 31.51
N ALA A 70 -8.99 -50.49 30.38
CA ALA A 70 -7.57 -50.14 30.31
C ALA A 70 -7.31 -49.11 29.21
N GLN A 71 -6.57 -48.03 29.52
CA GLN A 71 -6.21 -46.97 28.57
C GLN A 71 -5.12 -47.37 27.54
N GLY A 72 -4.91 -48.66 27.30
CA GLY A 72 -3.99 -49.15 26.26
C GLY A 72 -4.71 -49.33 24.93
N VAL A 73 -4.06 -48.93 23.83
CA VAL A 73 -4.56 -49.19 22.47
C VAL A 73 -3.74 -50.30 21.83
N ASP A 74 -4.40 -51.44 21.61
CA ASP A 74 -3.87 -52.56 20.83
C ASP A 74 -4.29 -52.40 19.35
N SER A 75 -3.70 -53.16 18.43
CA SER A 75 -4.05 -53.05 17.01
C SER A 75 -3.90 -54.34 16.23
N VAL A 76 -4.83 -54.57 15.31
CA VAL A 76 -4.79 -55.61 14.29
C VAL A 76 -4.25 -55.00 13.00
N MET A 77 -3.08 -55.44 12.57
CA MET A 77 -2.45 -54.99 11.33
C MET A 77 -3.16 -55.58 10.11
N LEU A 78 -3.49 -54.75 9.12
CA LEU A 78 -4.05 -55.20 7.86
C LEU A 78 -2.96 -55.34 6.79
N PRO A 79 -3.17 -56.17 5.75
CA PRO A 79 -2.17 -56.39 4.71
C PRO A 79 -1.85 -55.10 3.92
N PRO A 80 -0.65 -54.99 3.33
CA PRO A 80 -0.30 -53.88 2.44
C PRO A 80 -1.32 -53.72 1.30
N GLY A 81 -1.65 -52.48 0.94
CA GLY A 81 -2.59 -52.16 -0.14
C GLY A 81 -4.06 -52.02 0.28
N VAL A 82 -4.41 -52.34 1.53
CA VAL A 82 -5.70 -51.97 2.10
C VAL A 82 -5.77 -50.44 2.26
N VAL A 83 -6.87 -49.83 1.81
CA VAL A 83 -7.10 -48.37 1.97
C VAL A 83 -8.04 -48.09 3.16
N SER A 84 -8.31 -46.81 3.45
CA SER A 84 -9.18 -46.40 4.57
C SER A 84 -10.56 -47.06 4.53
N SER A 85 -11.17 -47.27 5.69
CA SER A 85 -12.53 -47.80 5.80
C SER A 85 -13.58 -46.68 5.96
N GLN A 86 -14.78 -46.92 5.43
CA GLN A 86 -16.03 -46.19 5.69
C GLN A 86 -16.88 -46.87 6.77
N GLY A 87 -16.74 -48.20 6.93
CA GLY A 87 -17.52 -49.01 7.87
C GLY A 87 -16.71 -50.19 8.41
N LEU A 88 -17.07 -50.63 9.61
CA LEU A 88 -16.44 -51.75 10.33
C LEU A 88 -17.52 -52.54 11.08
N ALA A 89 -17.54 -53.86 10.93
CA ALA A 89 -18.38 -54.75 11.73
C ALA A 89 -17.57 -55.98 12.17
N ARG A 90 -18.06 -56.70 13.17
CA ARG A 90 -17.42 -57.92 13.70
C ARG A 90 -18.44 -59.03 13.88
N ASP A 91 -18.12 -60.24 13.40
CA ASP A 91 -18.98 -61.42 13.62
C ASP A 91 -18.71 -62.13 14.95
N GLY A 92 -19.55 -63.13 15.25
CA GLY A 92 -19.45 -63.94 16.47
C GLY A 92 -18.18 -64.79 16.56
N ASP A 93 -17.52 -65.08 15.43
CA ASP A 93 -16.23 -65.78 15.38
C ASP A 93 -15.04 -64.81 15.55
N GLY A 94 -15.33 -63.51 15.66
CA GLY A 94 -14.37 -62.44 15.87
C GLY A 94 -13.71 -61.91 14.60
N ASN A 95 -14.17 -62.32 13.41
CA ASN A 95 -13.70 -61.79 12.13
C ASN A 95 -14.21 -60.38 11.90
N PHE A 96 -13.42 -59.57 11.20
CA PHE A 96 -13.77 -58.19 10.86
C PHE A 96 -14.27 -58.06 9.44
N TYR A 97 -15.38 -57.35 9.27
CA TYR A 97 -15.85 -56.84 7.99
C TYR A 97 -15.42 -55.38 7.85
N TYR A 98 -14.73 -55.07 6.76
CA TYR A 98 -14.09 -53.79 6.54
C TYR A 98 -14.51 -53.22 5.19
N LEU A 99 -15.22 -52.09 5.19
CA LEU A 99 -15.74 -51.47 3.97
C LEU A 99 -14.80 -50.40 3.44
N ARG A 100 -14.30 -50.59 2.23
CA ARG A 100 -13.37 -49.69 1.53
C ARG A 100 -13.96 -48.29 1.27
N ARG A 101 -13.19 -47.23 1.58
CA ARG A 101 -13.55 -45.82 1.42
C ARG A 101 -13.27 -45.23 0.02
N TYR A 102 -14.13 -44.30 -0.42
CA TYR A 102 -14.01 -43.41 -1.59
C TYR A 102 -13.77 -44.08 -2.95
N THR A 103 -14.54 -45.10 -3.28
CA THR A 103 -14.68 -45.53 -4.67
C THR A 103 -16.15 -45.69 -5.00
N SER A 104 -16.53 -45.40 -6.24
CA SER A 104 -17.87 -45.68 -6.78
C SER A 104 -18.14 -47.18 -6.93
N VAL A 105 -17.26 -48.05 -6.43
CA VAL A 105 -17.25 -49.50 -6.64
C VAL A 105 -17.00 -50.19 -5.29
N GLY A 106 -17.70 -49.76 -4.26
CA GLY A 106 -17.42 -50.12 -2.87
C GLY A 106 -17.13 -51.62 -2.66
N THR A 107 -16.23 -51.96 -1.74
CA THR A 107 -15.83 -53.37 -1.51
C THR A 107 -15.81 -53.66 -0.02
N ILE A 108 -16.53 -54.69 0.42
CA ILE A 108 -16.49 -55.22 1.79
C ILE A 108 -15.45 -56.34 1.81
N MET A 109 -14.46 -56.24 2.68
CA MET A 109 -13.40 -57.23 2.87
C MET A 109 -13.58 -57.91 4.23
N LYS A 110 -13.48 -59.23 4.29
CA LYS A 110 -13.53 -60.01 5.54
C LYS A 110 -12.12 -60.41 5.96
N PHE A 111 -11.72 -60.01 7.15
CA PHE A 111 -10.43 -60.32 7.76
C PHE A 111 -10.58 -61.22 8.97
N SER A 112 -9.63 -62.14 9.19
CA SER A 112 -9.53 -62.91 10.42
C SER A 112 -9.28 -61.99 11.63
N PRO A 113 -9.45 -62.47 12.88
CA PRO A 113 -9.05 -61.71 14.07
C PRO A 113 -7.58 -61.27 14.05
N ALA A 114 -6.72 -61.99 13.33
CA ALA A 114 -5.30 -61.69 13.15
C ALA A 114 -4.99 -60.74 11.97
N GLY A 115 -6.01 -60.24 11.25
CA GLY A 115 -5.85 -59.29 10.14
C GLY A 115 -5.58 -59.93 8.78
N VAL A 116 -5.75 -61.24 8.62
CA VAL A 116 -5.54 -61.94 7.34
C VAL A 116 -6.80 -61.83 6.49
N LEU A 117 -6.69 -61.42 5.21
CA LEU A 117 -7.84 -61.37 4.29
C LEU A 117 -8.36 -62.79 4.02
N ILE A 118 -9.62 -63.06 4.35
CA ILE A 118 -10.27 -64.36 4.16
C ILE A 118 -11.17 -64.34 2.91
N ASP A 119 -11.88 -63.24 2.67
CA ASP A 119 -12.94 -63.16 1.65
C ASP A 119 -13.26 -61.70 1.29
N SER A 120 -13.95 -61.46 0.18
CA SER A 120 -14.39 -60.12 -0.22
C SER A 120 -15.68 -60.12 -1.03
N LEU A 121 -16.38 -58.98 -1.00
CA LEU A 121 -17.56 -58.70 -1.79
C LEU A 121 -17.43 -57.34 -2.46
N ARG A 122 -17.44 -57.34 -3.79
CA ARG A 122 -17.50 -56.13 -4.60
C ARG A 122 -18.96 -55.70 -4.76
N LEU A 123 -19.27 -54.49 -4.32
CA LEU A 123 -20.57 -53.83 -4.50
C LEU A 123 -20.63 -53.24 -5.91
N GLY A 124 -21.85 -53.08 -6.44
CA GLY A 124 -22.07 -52.58 -7.81
C GLY A 124 -21.39 -51.23 -8.09
N SER A 125 -21.22 -50.90 -9.38
CA SER A 125 -20.65 -49.63 -9.81
C SER A 125 -21.58 -48.44 -9.56
N SER A 126 -21.00 -47.26 -9.40
CA SER A 126 -21.68 -45.97 -9.17
C SER A 126 -22.42 -45.81 -7.84
N LYS A 127 -22.05 -46.59 -6.81
CA LYS A 127 -22.63 -46.47 -5.45
C LYS A 127 -21.55 -46.17 -4.40
N PHE A 128 -21.89 -45.31 -3.45
CA PHE A 128 -21.03 -44.92 -2.33
C PHE A 128 -21.59 -45.51 -1.03
N PRO A 129 -20.99 -46.60 -0.53
CA PRO A 129 -21.42 -47.23 0.71
C PRO A 129 -20.76 -46.60 1.93
N GLY A 130 -21.45 -46.64 3.08
CA GLY A 130 -21.03 -46.07 4.35
C GLY A 130 -20.65 -47.12 5.39
N GLY A 131 -21.55 -47.40 6.32
CA GLY A 131 -21.34 -48.19 7.53
C GLY A 131 -21.51 -49.69 7.33
N LEU A 132 -21.17 -50.46 8.36
CA LEU A 132 -21.35 -51.92 8.42
C LEU A 132 -21.89 -52.34 9.78
N ALA A 133 -22.79 -53.31 9.80
CA ALA A 133 -23.21 -53.99 11.04
C ALA A 133 -23.33 -55.50 10.81
N TRP A 134 -23.15 -56.27 11.88
CA TRP A 134 -23.42 -57.71 11.90
C TRP A 134 -24.62 -57.97 12.80
N ASP A 135 -25.68 -58.58 12.25
CA ASP A 135 -26.92 -58.83 13.00
C ASP A 135 -26.95 -60.17 13.76
N GLY A 136 -25.83 -60.91 13.73
CA GLY A 136 -25.75 -62.29 14.22
C GLY A 136 -25.75 -63.33 13.10
N SER A 137 -26.23 -62.98 11.90
CA SER A 137 -26.38 -63.91 10.78
C SER A 137 -25.99 -63.35 9.41
N HIS A 138 -26.14 -62.04 9.21
CA HIS A 138 -25.94 -61.34 7.95
C HIS A 138 -25.18 -60.03 8.18
N VAL A 139 -24.54 -59.54 7.11
CA VAL A 139 -23.88 -58.23 7.10
C VAL A 139 -24.86 -57.20 6.56
N TRP A 140 -25.05 -56.13 7.31
CA TRP A 140 -25.73 -54.92 6.86
C TRP A 140 -24.71 -53.88 6.42
N TYR A 141 -25.04 -53.11 5.39
CA TYR A 141 -24.26 -51.94 4.99
C TYR A 141 -25.18 -50.80 4.56
N SER A 142 -24.73 -49.55 4.67
CA SER A 142 -25.48 -48.41 4.16
C SER A 142 -25.00 -47.97 2.78
N ILE A 143 -25.88 -47.30 2.04
CA ILE A 143 -25.54 -46.50 0.86
C ILE A 143 -25.98 -45.07 1.13
N TYR A 144 -25.06 -44.10 0.94
CA TYR A 144 -25.35 -42.67 1.12
C TYR A 144 -25.33 -41.88 -0.18
N SER A 145 -24.91 -42.48 -1.30
CA SER A 145 -25.02 -41.86 -2.62
C SER A 145 -25.05 -42.93 -3.73
N PRO A 146 -25.87 -42.76 -4.79
CA PRO A 146 -26.74 -41.61 -5.04
C PRO A 146 -27.95 -41.56 -4.10
N ASP A 147 -28.48 -40.37 -3.81
CA ASP A 147 -29.59 -40.15 -2.84
C ASP A 147 -30.83 -41.03 -3.10
N VAL A 148 -31.08 -41.39 -4.37
CA VAL A 148 -32.21 -42.25 -4.76
C VAL A 148 -32.06 -43.71 -4.32
N GLU A 149 -30.85 -44.10 -3.92
CA GLU A 149 -30.50 -45.42 -3.39
C GLU A 149 -30.05 -45.34 -1.93
N ALA A 150 -30.31 -44.23 -1.24
CA ALA A 150 -29.98 -44.08 0.17
C ALA A 150 -30.77 -45.09 1.01
N GLY A 151 -30.08 -45.94 1.79
CA GLY A 151 -30.72 -47.04 2.51
C GLY A 151 -29.75 -48.00 3.19
N LEU A 152 -30.33 -48.93 3.93
CA LEU A 152 -29.63 -50.03 4.61
C LEU A 152 -29.89 -51.34 3.86
N TYR A 153 -28.84 -52.05 3.52
CA TYR A 153 -28.87 -53.24 2.68
C TYR A 153 -28.34 -54.44 3.43
N LYS A 154 -29.11 -55.53 3.46
CA LYS A 154 -28.73 -56.80 4.09
C LYS A 154 -28.15 -57.74 3.07
N VAL A 155 -26.97 -58.29 3.34
CA VAL A 155 -26.31 -59.26 2.47
C VAL A 155 -26.12 -60.59 3.16
N ASN A 156 -26.47 -61.65 2.43
CA ASN A 156 -26.05 -62.99 2.80
C ASN A 156 -24.61 -63.21 2.36
N TRP A 157 -23.72 -63.41 3.34
CA TRP A 157 -22.30 -63.47 3.06
C TRP A 157 -21.88 -64.72 2.28
N ALA A 158 -22.63 -65.83 2.38
CA ALA A 158 -22.32 -67.06 1.65
C ALA A 158 -22.72 -66.94 0.17
N THR A 159 -23.90 -66.38 -0.12
CA THR A 159 -24.41 -66.26 -1.50
C THR A 159 -23.99 -64.97 -2.19
N LYS A 160 -23.47 -63.99 -1.44
CA LYS A 160 -23.11 -62.63 -1.90
C LYS A 160 -24.29 -61.82 -2.46
N GLN A 161 -25.52 -62.26 -2.19
CA GLN A 161 -26.73 -61.58 -2.64
C GLN A 161 -27.29 -60.65 -1.56
N VAL A 162 -27.88 -59.54 -2.00
CA VAL A 162 -28.72 -58.70 -1.14
C VAL A 162 -30.02 -59.46 -0.88
N VAL A 163 -30.38 -59.63 0.39
CA VAL A 163 -31.56 -60.38 0.83
C VAL A 163 -32.64 -59.50 1.45
N ASP A 164 -32.30 -58.25 1.80
CA ASP A 164 -33.24 -57.27 2.34
C ASP A 164 -32.75 -55.84 2.11
N THR A 165 -33.66 -54.87 2.10
CA THR A 165 -33.35 -53.45 1.94
C THR A 165 -34.35 -52.59 2.71
N ILE A 166 -33.84 -51.73 3.57
CA ILE A 166 -34.62 -50.73 4.31
C ILE A 166 -34.26 -49.35 3.74
N LEU A 167 -35.23 -48.71 3.10
CA LEU A 167 -35.07 -47.34 2.65
C LEU A 167 -35.20 -46.41 3.86
N VAL A 168 -34.18 -45.58 4.08
CA VAL A 168 -34.21 -44.59 5.16
C VAL A 168 -34.82 -43.29 4.64
N PRO A 169 -35.43 -42.48 5.52
CA PRO A 169 -36.03 -41.21 5.13
C PRO A 169 -35.03 -40.08 4.86
N THR A 170 -33.80 -40.24 5.34
CA THR A 170 -32.67 -39.30 5.21
C THR A 170 -31.85 -39.58 3.96
N LEU A 171 -30.97 -38.66 3.60
CA LEU A 171 -30.21 -38.73 2.33
C LEU A 171 -28.86 -39.42 2.46
N GLN A 172 -28.27 -39.44 3.66
CA GLN A 172 -26.90 -39.95 3.82
C GLN A 172 -26.68 -40.80 5.08
N PRO A 173 -27.24 -42.03 5.13
CA PRO A 173 -26.93 -42.95 6.23
C PRO A 173 -25.45 -43.36 6.18
N TYR A 174 -24.65 -42.88 7.14
CA TYR A 174 -23.23 -43.23 7.27
C TYR A 174 -23.07 -44.52 8.08
N GLY A 175 -22.80 -44.43 9.37
CA GLY A 175 -22.60 -45.60 10.22
C GLY A 175 -23.84 -46.46 10.37
N VAL A 176 -23.64 -47.76 10.62
CA VAL A 176 -24.73 -48.70 10.93
C VAL A 176 -24.27 -49.55 12.10
N THR A 177 -25.16 -49.84 13.05
CA THR A 177 -24.90 -50.80 14.13
C THR A 177 -26.14 -51.60 14.50
N TRP A 178 -25.95 -52.68 15.25
CA TRP A 178 -27.01 -53.60 15.67
C TRP A 178 -27.01 -53.74 17.18
N ASP A 179 -28.15 -53.46 17.83
CA ASP A 179 -28.26 -53.53 19.30
C ASP A 179 -28.70 -54.90 19.84
N GLY A 180 -28.90 -55.88 18.96
CA GLY A 180 -29.50 -57.18 19.28
C GLY A 180 -30.98 -57.29 18.90
N THR A 181 -31.68 -56.17 18.70
CA THR A 181 -33.12 -56.12 18.37
C THR A 181 -33.43 -55.15 17.22
N TYR A 182 -32.76 -54.00 17.19
CA TYR A 182 -32.96 -52.92 16.24
C TYR A 182 -31.66 -52.59 15.50
N LEU A 183 -31.83 -52.12 14.26
CA LEU A 183 -30.76 -51.47 13.52
C LEU A 183 -30.69 -50.01 13.93
N TRP A 184 -29.48 -49.49 13.95
CA TRP A 184 -29.22 -48.08 14.16
C TRP A 184 -28.39 -47.55 13.01
N TYR A 185 -28.70 -46.36 12.51
CA TYR A 185 -27.88 -45.68 11.51
C TYR A 185 -27.55 -44.24 11.94
N VAL A 186 -26.41 -43.75 11.47
CA VAL A 186 -25.84 -42.45 11.85
C VAL A 186 -25.98 -41.44 10.73
N GLU A 187 -26.41 -40.24 11.07
CA GLU A 187 -26.61 -39.12 10.15
C GLU A 187 -25.74 -37.93 10.53
N ASN A 188 -25.02 -37.37 9.55
CA ASN A 188 -23.99 -36.35 9.80
C ASN A 188 -24.43 -34.90 9.52
N GLY A 189 -25.71 -34.68 9.21
CA GLY A 189 -26.26 -33.32 8.99
C GLY A 189 -26.31 -32.85 7.54
N PHE A 190 -26.05 -33.74 6.57
CA PHE A 190 -26.05 -33.37 5.16
C PHE A 190 -27.41 -32.81 4.70
N GLN A 191 -27.39 -31.70 3.95
CA GLN A 191 -28.58 -31.03 3.41
C GLN A 191 -29.71 -30.75 4.42
N GLY A 192 -29.38 -30.59 5.71
CA GLY A 192 -30.34 -30.26 6.77
C GLY A 192 -30.99 -31.48 7.43
N ASP A 193 -30.52 -32.71 7.16
CA ASP A 193 -30.92 -33.89 7.93
C ASP A 193 -30.48 -33.76 9.41
N PRO A 194 -31.21 -34.35 10.38
CA PRO A 194 -30.81 -34.29 11.79
C PRO A 194 -29.49 -35.01 12.07
N GLN A 195 -28.57 -34.38 12.82
CA GLN A 195 -27.33 -35.03 13.27
C GLN A 195 -27.60 -35.97 14.45
N GLY A 196 -27.31 -37.26 14.31
CA GLY A 196 -27.52 -38.22 15.39
C GLY A 196 -27.64 -39.68 14.96
N MET A 197 -28.23 -40.49 15.83
CA MET A 197 -28.46 -41.92 15.62
C MET A 197 -29.96 -42.21 15.52
N PHE A 198 -30.39 -42.80 14.42
CA PHE A 198 -31.77 -43.23 14.20
C PHE A 198 -31.91 -44.72 14.50
N LYS A 199 -32.95 -45.08 15.25
CA LYS A 199 -33.32 -46.46 15.56
C LYS A 199 -34.36 -46.95 14.55
N VAL A 200 -34.16 -48.13 14.00
CA VAL A 200 -35.00 -48.70 12.94
C VAL A 200 -35.36 -50.14 13.27
N ASN A 201 -36.65 -50.48 13.11
CA ASN A 201 -37.09 -51.86 13.19
C ASN A 201 -36.66 -52.60 11.91
N PRO A 202 -35.81 -53.64 11.99
CA PRO A 202 -35.30 -54.33 10.82
C PRO A 202 -36.37 -55.17 10.09
N VAL A 203 -37.51 -55.45 10.73
CA VAL A 203 -38.59 -56.25 10.15
C VAL A 203 -39.60 -55.38 9.41
N THR A 204 -39.97 -54.23 9.99
CA THR A 204 -40.98 -53.34 9.39
C THR A 204 -40.38 -52.21 8.58
N GLY A 205 -39.12 -51.87 8.81
CA GLY A 205 -38.45 -50.70 8.23
C GLY A 205 -38.81 -49.37 8.91
N ASP A 206 -39.67 -49.39 9.94
CA ASP A 206 -40.12 -48.17 10.61
C ASP A 206 -39.04 -47.56 11.51
N THR A 207 -38.98 -46.23 11.54
CA THR A 207 -38.15 -45.50 12.51
C THR A 207 -38.79 -45.59 13.89
N ALA A 208 -38.07 -46.18 14.84
CA ALA A 208 -38.52 -46.45 16.21
C ALA A 208 -38.00 -45.42 17.23
N GLY A 209 -37.07 -44.53 16.84
CA GLY A 209 -36.52 -43.51 17.73
C GLY A 209 -35.34 -42.75 17.12
N PHE A 210 -34.91 -41.69 17.81
CA PHE A 210 -33.79 -40.85 17.43
C PHE A 210 -33.03 -40.35 18.67
N ILE A 211 -31.70 -40.34 18.58
CA ILE A 211 -30.79 -39.82 19.60
C ILE A 211 -29.95 -38.73 18.95
N PRO A 212 -30.07 -37.45 19.36
CA PRO A 212 -29.26 -36.38 18.79
C PRO A 212 -27.78 -36.57 19.12
N ALA A 213 -26.93 -36.17 18.18
CA ALA A 213 -25.51 -35.99 18.46
C ALA A 213 -25.31 -34.84 19.48
N PRO A 214 -24.16 -34.80 20.18
CA PRO A 214 -23.81 -33.69 21.07
C PRO A 214 -23.84 -32.35 20.33
N VAL A 215 -24.27 -31.29 21.00
CA VAL A 215 -24.61 -30.00 20.37
C VAL A 215 -23.36 -29.13 20.22
N ASP A 216 -23.09 -28.68 19.00
CA ASP A 216 -22.07 -27.66 18.69
C ASP A 216 -22.66 -26.71 17.63
N PRO A 217 -22.52 -25.38 17.74
CA PRO A 217 -22.94 -24.42 16.70
C PRO A 217 -22.39 -24.72 15.30
N SER A 218 -21.24 -25.39 15.20
CA SER A 218 -20.59 -25.82 13.96
C SER A 218 -20.94 -27.25 13.51
N GLY A 219 -21.65 -28.00 14.36
CA GLY A 219 -22.06 -29.39 14.16
C GLY A 219 -20.95 -30.41 14.48
N THR A 220 -21.30 -31.51 15.15
CA THR A 220 -20.33 -32.54 15.60
C THR A 220 -20.06 -33.64 14.58
N ARG A 221 -20.69 -33.61 13.41
CA ARG A 221 -20.42 -34.51 12.25
C ARG A 221 -20.24 -36.00 12.65
N PRO A 222 -21.27 -36.63 13.25
CA PRO A 222 -21.20 -38.02 13.67
C PRO A 222 -21.01 -38.95 12.44
N ASN A 223 -20.22 -40.01 12.60
CA ASN A 223 -19.85 -40.90 11.49
C ASN A 223 -20.27 -42.35 11.71
N SER A 224 -20.13 -42.87 12.93
CA SER A 224 -20.34 -44.30 13.21
C SER A 224 -20.79 -44.54 14.63
N ALA A 225 -21.44 -45.68 14.87
CA ALA A 225 -21.93 -46.07 16.18
C ALA A 225 -21.61 -47.54 16.48
N ALA A 226 -21.54 -47.90 17.76
CA ALA A 226 -21.38 -49.27 18.20
C ALA A 226 -22.17 -49.56 19.47
N TRP A 227 -22.74 -50.75 19.53
CA TRP A 227 -23.42 -51.27 20.71
C TRP A 227 -22.51 -52.25 21.46
N ASP A 228 -22.22 -51.98 22.74
CA ASP A 228 -21.36 -52.84 23.56
C ASP A 228 -22.11 -53.95 24.33
N GLY A 229 -23.44 -54.01 24.17
CA GLY A 229 -24.33 -54.88 24.96
C GLY A 229 -25.11 -54.15 26.05
N ARG A 230 -24.72 -52.93 26.42
CA ARG A 230 -25.40 -52.10 27.44
C ARG A 230 -25.47 -50.62 27.08
N TYR A 231 -24.40 -50.05 26.54
CA TYR A 231 -24.26 -48.65 26.18
C TYR A 231 -24.11 -48.50 24.66
N MET A 232 -24.63 -47.38 24.17
CA MET A 232 -24.42 -46.97 22.78
C MET A 232 -23.22 -46.04 22.71
N TRP A 233 -22.33 -46.28 21.76
CA TRP A 233 -21.14 -45.46 21.52
C TRP A 233 -21.26 -44.75 20.20
N LEU A 234 -21.03 -43.43 20.19
CA LEU A 234 -21.04 -42.60 18.99
C LEU A 234 -19.65 -42.06 18.70
N LEU A 235 -19.17 -42.22 17.47
CA LEU A 235 -17.95 -41.60 16.97
C LEU A 235 -18.30 -40.32 16.23
N ALA A 236 -17.93 -39.17 16.81
CA ALA A 236 -18.18 -37.84 16.28
C ALA A 236 -16.99 -36.89 16.52
N GLU A 237 -17.05 -35.68 16.00
CA GLU A 237 -16.10 -34.60 16.32
C GLU A 237 -16.33 -34.13 17.77
N PRO A 238 -15.28 -33.74 18.51
CA PRO A 238 -15.44 -33.20 19.86
C PRO A 238 -16.20 -31.87 19.84
N VAL A 239 -17.15 -31.66 20.76
CA VAL A 239 -17.81 -30.36 20.96
C VAL A 239 -16.77 -29.27 21.22
N GLY A 240 -16.88 -28.15 20.51
CA GLY A 240 -15.99 -27.00 20.62
C GLY A 240 -14.62 -27.16 19.96
N ALA A 241 -14.39 -28.25 19.21
CA ALA A 241 -13.12 -28.52 18.53
C ALA A 241 -13.29 -28.62 17.01
N ASN A 242 -12.54 -27.81 16.25
CA ASN A 242 -12.56 -27.83 14.78
C ASN A 242 -11.86 -29.04 14.15
N THR A 243 -11.19 -29.90 14.94
CA THR A 243 -10.44 -31.07 14.46
C THR A 243 -10.41 -32.18 15.53
N GLY A 244 -10.33 -33.44 15.08
CA GLY A 244 -10.18 -34.60 15.96
C GLY A 244 -11.39 -35.52 15.91
N ARG A 245 -11.42 -36.53 16.79
CA ARG A 245 -12.54 -37.45 16.99
C ARG A 245 -12.71 -37.77 18.48
N ALA A 246 -13.94 -37.98 18.91
CA ALA A 246 -14.29 -38.42 20.25
C ALA A 246 -15.29 -39.57 20.20
N LEU A 247 -15.25 -40.41 21.24
CA LEU A 247 -16.24 -41.45 21.49
C LEU A 247 -17.15 -40.98 22.62
N TYR A 248 -18.44 -40.85 22.31
CA TYR A 248 -19.48 -40.46 23.26
C TYR A 248 -20.21 -41.70 23.74
N LYS A 249 -20.28 -41.89 25.06
CA LYS A 249 -20.93 -43.04 25.68
C LYS A 249 -22.32 -42.65 26.16
N TYR A 250 -23.34 -43.28 25.59
CA TYR A 250 -24.74 -43.08 25.92
C TYR A 250 -25.26 -44.22 26.79
N ASP A 251 -25.85 -43.87 27.93
CA ASP A 251 -26.80 -44.71 28.65
C ASP A 251 -28.20 -44.45 28.12
N LEU A 252 -28.80 -45.44 27.45
CA LEU A 252 -30.14 -45.33 26.87
C LEU A 252 -31.26 -45.38 27.94
N SER A 253 -30.91 -45.50 29.22
CA SER A 253 -31.84 -45.56 30.37
C SER A 253 -31.67 -44.42 31.40
N GLY A 254 -30.70 -43.52 31.22
CA GLY A 254 -30.30 -42.49 32.20
C GLY A 254 -31.10 -41.17 32.19
N GLY A 255 -31.18 -40.44 33.32
CA GLY A 255 -32.07 -39.28 33.55
C GLY A 255 -31.96 -38.02 32.66
N GLY A 256 -30.94 -37.87 31.82
CA GLY A 256 -30.66 -36.69 30.98
C GLY A 256 -29.18 -36.29 31.01
N THR A 257 -28.77 -35.35 30.17
CA THR A 257 -27.38 -34.83 30.11
C THR A 257 -27.34 -33.37 30.55
N PRO A 258 -26.51 -32.96 31.53
CA PRO A 258 -26.27 -31.53 31.79
C PRO A 258 -25.42 -30.93 30.66
N ASP A 259 -25.69 -29.68 30.26
CA ASP A 259 -24.99 -29.01 29.15
C ASP A 259 -24.81 -27.51 29.47
N ILE A 260 -23.56 -27.05 29.50
CA ILE A 260 -23.16 -25.69 29.90
C ILE A 260 -23.05 -24.72 28.72
N ASN A 261 -23.76 -23.61 28.82
CA ASN A 261 -23.61 -22.50 27.88
C ASN A 261 -23.22 -21.19 28.59
N LEU A 262 -22.26 -20.46 28.03
CA LEU A 262 -21.78 -19.17 28.56
C LEU A 262 -22.21 -18.02 27.64
N MET A 263 -22.78 -16.97 28.23
CA MET A 263 -23.26 -15.81 27.47
C MET A 263 -22.90 -14.49 28.17
N PRO A 264 -21.99 -13.66 27.61
CA PRO A 264 -21.08 -14.01 26.52
C PRO A 264 -19.99 -15.02 26.97
N ASP A 265 -19.39 -15.74 26.02
CA ASP A 265 -18.24 -16.62 26.23
C ASP A 265 -16.90 -15.86 26.35
N SER A 266 -16.96 -14.52 26.25
CA SER A 266 -15.83 -13.62 26.43
C SER A 266 -16.26 -12.26 26.99
N VAL A 267 -15.41 -11.67 27.83
CA VAL A 267 -15.60 -10.33 28.38
C VAL A 267 -14.46 -9.38 27.98
N ASP A 268 -14.83 -8.16 27.60
CA ASP A 268 -13.91 -7.07 27.28
C ASP A 268 -14.14 -5.89 28.23
N PHE A 269 -13.21 -5.71 29.17
CA PHE A 269 -13.26 -4.60 30.12
C PHE A 269 -12.86 -3.26 29.50
N GLY A 270 -12.39 -3.25 28.24
CA GLY A 270 -11.88 -2.05 27.57
C GLY A 270 -10.78 -1.39 28.39
N TYR A 271 -10.76 -0.06 28.38
CA TYR A 271 -9.85 0.73 29.22
C TYR A 271 -10.38 0.86 30.64
N THR A 272 -9.61 0.38 31.61
CA THR A 272 -9.93 0.44 33.04
C THR A 272 -8.84 1.19 33.78
N ARG A 273 -9.24 2.15 34.63
CA ARG A 273 -8.30 2.97 35.39
C ARG A 273 -7.60 2.10 36.44
N MET A 274 -6.29 2.27 36.56
CA MET A 274 -5.50 1.58 37.57
C MET A 274 -6.03 1.86 38.98
N GLY A 275 -6.17 0.81 39.79
CA GLY A 275 -6.72 0.87 41.15
C GLY A 275 -8.24 1.06 41.23
N SER A 276 -8.96 0.88 40.13
CA SER A 276 -10.43 0.89 40.08
C SER A 276 -10.93 -0.37 39.40
N ALA A 277 -11.45 -1.32 40.18
CA ALA A 277 -12.02 -2.54 39.64
C ALA A 277 -13.26 -2.26 38.75
N ARG A 278 -13.34 -2.93 37.61
CA ARG A 278 -14.54 -3.00 36.75
C ARG A 278 -15.07 -4.42 36.76
N SER A 279 -16.39 -4.59 36.91
CA SER A 279 -17.04 -5.90 36.87
C SER A 279 -17.97 -5.99 35.66
N LEU A 280 -17.98 -7.14 35.01
CA LEU A 280 -18.91 -7.52 33.95
C LEU A 280 -19.59 -8.85 34.32
N ASN A 281 -20.76 -9.09 33.75
CA ASN A 281 -21.55 -10.29 34.02
C ASN A 281 -21.42 -11.27 32.86
N VAL A 282 -21.29 -12.56 33.20
CA VAL A 282 -21.43 -13.68 32.26
C VAL A 282 -22.51 -14.60 32.79
N PHE A 283 -23.49 -14.90 31.95
CA PHE A 283 -24.56 -15.83 32.27
C PHE A 283 -24.12 -17.26 31.98
N VAL A 284 -24.40 -18.16 32.92
CA VAL A 284 -24.24 -19.60 32.79
C VAL A 284 -25.63 -20.20 32.67
N GLN A 285 -25.93 -20.78 31.52
CA GLN A 285 -27.21 -21.42 31.25
C GLN A 285 -27.02 -22.94 31.19
N ASN A 286 -27.95 -23.68 31.80
CA ASN A 286 -28.07 -25.11 31.58
C ASN A 286 -29.02 -25.35 30.41
N VAL A 287 -28.46 -25.67 29.23
CA VAL A 287 -29.25 -26.00 28.03
C VAL A 287 -29.54 -27.49 27.90
N GLY A 288 -29.04 -28.28 28.86
CA GLY A 288 -29.19 -29.72 28.93
C GLY A 288 -30.51 -30.15 29.56
N THR A 289 -30.68 -31.46 29.69
CA THR A 289 -31.88 -32.12 30.21
C THR A 289 -31.74 -32.64 31.65
N ALA A 290 -30.54 -32.56 32.23
CA ALA A 290 -30.27 -32.88 33.64
C ALA A 290 -29.64 -31.71 34.41
N PRO A 291 -29.67 -31.69 35.76
CA PRO A 291 -29.09 -30.61 36.55
C PRO A 291 -27.58 -30.42 36.31
N LEU A 292 -27.20 -29.21 35.91
CA LEU A 292 -25.82 -28.78 35.72
C LEU A 292 -25.26 -28.28 37.05
N ARG A 293 -24.20 -28.92 37.55
CA ARG A 293 -23.49 -28.54 38.76
C ARG A 293 -22.16 -27.91 38.38
N ILE A 294 -21.96 -26.66 38.77
CA ILE A 294 -20.69 -25.94 38.66
C ILE A 294 -19.89 -26.21 39.93
N ASP A 295 -18.71 -26.79 39.76
CA ASP A 295 -17.82 -27.21 40.84
C ASP A 295 -16.84 -26.13 41.26
N THR A 296 -16.20 -25.47 40.28
CA THR A 296 -15.08 -24.56 40.53
C THR A 296 -14.93 -23.56 39.39
N LEU A 297 -14.49 -22.34 39.71
CA LEU A 297 -13.98 -21.37 38.73
C LEU A 297 -12.46 -21.30 38.85
N ASN A 298 -11.74 -21.91 37.92
CA ASN A 298 -10.28 -21.88 37.89
C ASN A 298 -9.80 -20.58 37.26
N THR A 299 -9.63 -19.56 38.11
CA THR A 299 -9.07 -18.27 37.71
C THR A 299 -7.55 -18.29 37.86
N PRO A 300 -6.79 -17.77 36.88
CA PRO A 300 -5.37 -17.51 37.08
C PRO A 300 -5.19 -16.46 38.18
N LEU A 301 -4.26 -16.68 39.12
CA LEU A 301 -3.92 -15.70 40.17
C LEU A 301 -3.52 -14.35 39.52
N GLY A 302 -4.14 -13.24 39.93
CA GLY A 302 -3.76 -11.92 39.41
C GLY A 302 -4.86 -10.83 39.46
N VAL A 303 -4.80 -9.91 38.50
CA VAL A 303 -5.67 -8.72 38.34
C VAL A 303 -7.09 -9.01 37.84
N ILE A 304 -7.45 -10.29 37.66
CA ILE A 304 -8.80 -10.74 37.31
C ILE A 304 -9.30 -11.71 38.36
N TRP A 305 -10.57 -11.58 38.72
CA TRP A 305 -11.29 -12.50 39.60
C TRP A 305 -12.63 -12.87 38.99
N ALA A 306 -13.18 -14.03 39.36
CA ALA A 306 -14.51 -14.46 38.96
C ALA A 306 -15.21 -15.18 40.12
N SER A 307 -16.49 -14.89 40.32
CA SER A 307 -17.28 -15.49 41.40
C SER A 307 -18.77 -15.54 41.05
N PHE A 308 -19.50 -16.51 41.62
CA PHE A 308 -20.95 -16.44 41.69
C PHE A 308 -21.39 -15.55 42.86
N GLY A 309 -22.67 -15.12 42.87
CA GLY A 309 -23.27 -14.46 44.03
C GLY A 309 -23.44 -15.36 45.25
N GLN A 310 -23.15 -16.66 45.10
CA GLN A 310 -23.30 -17.71 46.11
C GLN A 310 -22.07 -18.65 46.11
N PRO A 311 -21.79 -19.36 47.22
CA PRO A 311 -20.66 -20.30 47.29
C PRO A 311 -20.82 -21.48 46.33
N LEU A 312 -19.70 -21.95 45.75
CA LEU A 312 -19.67 -23.18 44.96
C LEU A 312 -19.67 -24.43 45.87
N PRO A 313 -20.24 -25.57 45.43
CA PRO A 313 -20.82 -25.79 44.10
C PRO A 313 -22.22 -25.19 43.93
N VAL A 314 -22.56 -24.78 42.71
CA VAL A 314 -23.87 -24.24 42.32
C VAL A 314 -24.57 -25.23 41.40
N THR A 315 -25.86 -25.50 41.62
CA THR A 315 -26.65 -26.39 40.76
C THR A 315 -27.73 -25.60 40.02
N ILE A 316 -27.71 -25.69 38.69
CA ILE A 316 -28.63 -25.02 37.77
C ILE A 316 -29.57 -26.08 37.17
N PRO A 317 -30.90 -26.00 37.41
CA PRO A 317 -31.85 -26.96 36.83
C PRO A 317 -31.89 -26.85 35.30
N PRO A 318 -32.37 -27.89 34.58
CA PRO A 318 -32.58 -27.83 33.13
C PRO A 318 -33.35 -26.58 32.70
N GLY A 319 -32.84 -25.84 31.71
CA GLY A 319 -33.39 -24.56 31.25
C GLY A 319 -33.13 -23.36 32.17
N GLY A 320 -32.53 -23.58 33.35
CA GLY A 320 -32.17 -22.54 34.32
C GLY A 320 -30.93 -21.75 33.92
N MET A 321 -30.70 -20.64 34.61
CA MET A 321 -29.56 -19.74 34.39
C MET A 321 -29.08 -19.14 35.72
N ASP A 322 -27.77 -18.90 35.84
CA ASP A 322 -27.14 -18.16 36.94
C ASP A 322 -26.05 -17.22 36.38
N THR A 323 -25.44 -16.37 37.21
CA THR A 323 -24.49 -15.33 36.80
C THR A 323 -23.13 -15.48 37.46
N ILE A 324 -22.07 -15.47 36.64
CA ILE A 324 -20.69 -15.24 37.05
C ILE A 324 -20.41 -13.74 36.97
N PHE A 325 -19.96 -13.15 38.08
CA PHE A 325 -19.37 -11.81 38.13
C PHE A 325 -17.88 -11.93 37.84
N VAL A 326 -17.42 -11.30 36.77
CA VAL A 326 -16.01 -11.26 36.37
C VAL A 326 -15.48 -9.85 36.61
N GLY A 327 -14.47 -9.70 37.46
CA GLY A 327 -13.84 -8.43 37.76
C GLY A 327 -12.43 -8.29 37.19
N PHE A 328 -12.07 -7.07 36.84
CA PHE A 328 -10.74 -6.66 36.37
C PHE A 328 -10.26 -5.43 37.15
N ASP A 329 -9.11 -5.55 37.81
CA ASP A 329 -8.48 -4.51 38.64
C ASP A 329 -6.99 -4.36 38.26
N PRO A 330 -6.69 -3.60 37.19
CA PRO A 330 -5.31 -3.45 36.72
C PRO A 330 -4.47 -2.61 37.70
N MET A 331 -3.26 -3.10 38.00
CA MET A 331 -2.26 -2.38 38.83
C MET A 331 -1.06 -1.85 38.03
N VAL A 332 -1.02 -2.11 36.72
CA VAL A 332 0.05 -1.69 35.80
C VAL A 332 -0.59 -1.22 34.49
N TYR A 333 0.02 -0.24 33.83
CA TYR A 333 -0.37 0.19 32.49
C TYR A 333 -0.11 -0.93 31.47
N GLY A 334 -1.08 -1.20 30.60
CA GLY A 334 -0.90 -2.15 29.49
C GLY A 334 -2.07 -3.08 29.25
N ALA A 335 -1.93 -3.90 28.21
CA ALA A 335 -2.94 -4.86 27.78
C ALA A 335 -2.85 -6.16 28.57
N PHE A 336 -4.01 -6.70 28.93
CA PHE A 336 -4.15 -7.97 29.62
C PHE A 336 -5.07 -8.92 28.86
N ARG A 337 -4.71 -10.21 28.82
CA ARG A 337 -5.51 -11.29 28.24
C ARG A 337 -5.44 -12.51 29.14
N PHE A 338 -6.59 -13.07 29.47
CA PHE A 338 -6.72 -14.21 30.37
C PHE A 338 -7.76 -15.20 29.85
N THR A 339 -7.57 -16.47 30.20
CA THR A 339 -8.56 -17.53 30.02
C THR A 339 -8.74 -18.21 31.37
N PHE A 340 -9.97 -18.30 31.86
CA PHE A 340 -10.31 -19.06 33.06
C PHE A 340 -11.25 -20.21 32.70
N GLN A 341 -11.24 -21.27 33.50
CA GLN A 341 -12.03 -22.48 33.23
C GLN A 341 -13.20 -22.57 34.20
N VAL A 342 -14.41 -22.75 33.66
CA VAL A 342 -15.61 -23.10 34.41
C VAL A 342 -15.68 -24.61 34.48
N ILE A 343 -15.49 -25.18 35.67
CA ILE A 343 -15.50 -26.63 35.89
C ILE A 343 -16.90 -27.07 36.29
N SER A 344 -17.47 -28.03 35.56
CA SER A 344 -18.84 -28.52 35.78
C SER A 344 -18.95 -30.04 35.63
N ASN A 345 -20.10 -30.60 36.00
CA ASN A 345 -20.44 -32.02 35.73
C ASN A 345 -20.92 -32.27 34.29
N ASP A 346 -20.72 -31.32 33.38
CA ASP A 346 -20.98 -31.50 31.96
C ASP A 346 -20.01 -32.57 31.39
N PRO A 347 -20.51 -33.69 30.85
CA PRO A 347 -19.65 -34.80 30.42
C PRO A 347 -18.81 -34.50 29.16
N ASP A 348 -19.21 -33.57 28.29
CA ASP A 348 -18.45 -33.24 27.07
C ASP A 348 -17.74 -31.88 27.15
N GLU A 349 -18.23 -30.98 28.01
CA GLU A 349 -17.67 -29.66 28.30
C GLU A 349 -17.32 -29.43 29.79
N HIS A 350 -16.84 -30.47 30.49
CA HIS A 350 -16.43 -30.43 31.92
C HIS A 350 -15.53 -29.23 32.30
N SER A 351 -14.75 -28.69 31.35
CA SER A 351 -13.92 -27.50 31.53
C SER A 351 -14.18 -26.52 30.39
N LYS A 352 -15.13 -25.60 30.59
CA LYS A 352 -15.50 -24.58 29.60
C LYS A 352 -14.62 -23.33 29.76
N PRO A 353 -13.87 -22.91 28.72
CA PRO A 353 -13.06 -21.69 28.79
C PRO A 353 -13.94 -20.43 28.71
N LEU A 354 -13.65 -19.45 29.56
CA LEU A 354 -14.19 -18.09 29.48
C LEU A 354 -13.03 -17.11 29.29
N LEU A 355 -13.11 -16.33 28.21
CA LEU A 355 -12.05 -15.40 27.83
C LEU A 355 -12.27 -14.03 28.47
N ALA A 356 -11.20 -13.39 28.95
CA ALA A 356 -11.25 -12.02 29.42
C ALA A 356 -10.10 -11.20 28.86
N LYS A 357 -10.39 -9.96 28.47
CA LYS A 357 -9.37 -8.98 28.07
C LYS A 357 -9.69 -7.59 28.61
N GLY A 358 -8.66 -6.79 28.80
CA GLY A 358 -8.78 -5.40 29.27
C GLY A 358 -7.45 -4.67 29.14
N PHE A 359 -7.47 -3.35 29.31
CA PHE A 359 -6.28 -2.52 29.23
C PHE A 359 -6.24 -1.57 30.44
N GLY A 360 -5.16 -1.65 31.22
CA GLY A 360 -4.92 -0.76 32.37
C GLY A 360 -4.41 0.60 31.90
N ILE A 361 -5.05 1.69 32.36
CA ILE A 361 -4.65 3.08 32.06
C ILE A 361 -4.41 3.88 33.34
N TYR A 362 -3.57 4.91 33.28
CA TYR A 362 -3.35 5.78 34.46
C TYR A 362 -4.62 6.55 34.82
N ALA A 363 -4.89 6.70 36.12
CA ALA A 363 -6.09 7.39 36.61
C ALA A 363 -6.06 8.92 36.38
N SER A 364 -4.87 9.50 36.27
CA SER A 364 -4.61 10.91 35.97
C SER A 364 -3.97 11.06 34.59
N SER A 365 -3.95 12.28 34.04
CA SER A 365 -3.20 12.60 32.81
C SER A 365 -1.76 12.11 32.94
N HIS A 366 -1.25 11.41 31.94
CA HIS A 366 0.09 10.83 31.99
C HIS A 366 0.75 11.00 30.64
N ILE A 367 1.90 11.70 30.61
CA ILE A 367 2.62 11.97 29.37
C ILE A 367 3.61 10.86 29.11
N ASP A 368 3.57 10.31 27.91
CA ASP A 368 4.61 9.46 27.36
C ASP A 368 5.26 10.18 26.18
N ALA A 369 6.55 10.44 26.30
CA ALA A 369 7.34 11.15 25.30
C ALA A 369 8.76 10.54 25.26
N PRO A 370 9.45 10.60 24.12
CA PRO A 370 10.82 10.12 24.00
C PRO A 370 11.75 10.83 24.98
N THR A 371 12.76 10.12 25.51
CA THR A 371 13.71 10.70 26.46
C THR A 371 14.90 11.38 25.78
N ALA A 372 15.24 10.95 24.56
CA ALA A 372 16.30 11.54 23.76
C ALA A 372 16.07 11.31 22.26
N TYR A 373 16.71 12.13 21.44
CA TYR A 373 16.85 11.93 20.01
C TYR A 373 18.21 12.43 19.51
N ASP A 374 18.86 11.64 18.68
CA ASP A 374 20.13 11.99 18.02
C ASP A 374 19.89 12.16 16.52
N PHE A 375 20.09 13.38 16.02
CA PHE A 375 20.06 13.69 14.60
C PHE A 375 21.27 13.13 13.86
N GLY A 376 22.29 12.64 14.57
CA GLY A 376 23.52 12.13 13.99
C GLY A 376 24.30 13.22 13.25
N SER A 377 25.12 12.78 12.29
CA SER A 377 25.94 13.67 11.48
C SER A 377 25.14 14.25 10.31
N ARG A 378 25.14 15.58 10.18
CA ARG A 378 24.40 16.36 9.18
C ARG A 378 25.28 17.44 8.57
N ARG A 379 25.11 17.70 7.28
CA ARG A 379 25.81 18.76 6.55
C ARG A 379 25.53 20.13 7.18
N GLY A 380 26.55 20.98 7.30
CA GLY A 380 26.34 22.38 7.70
C GLY A 380 25.40 23.10 6.74
N GLY A 381 24.51 23.95 7.26
CA GLY A 381 23.49 24.64 6.46
C GLY A 381 22.28 23.78 6.08
N SER A 382 22.31 22.45 6.31
CA SER A 382 21.15 21.59 6.08
C SER A 382 20.04 21.81 7.11
N SER A 383 18.82 21.41 6.77
CA SER A 383 17.67 21.38 7.67
C SER A 383 17.17 19.95 7.77
N ASN A 384 16.98 19.42 8.97
CA ASN A 384 16.56 18.03 9.17
C ASN A 384 15.46 17.96 10.24
N VAL A 385 14.40 17.19 10.02
CA VAL A 385 13.26 17.10 10.95
C VAL A 385 13.12 15.73 11.60
N TRP A 386 12.77 15.76 12.88
CA TRP A 386 12.27 14.62 13.62
C TRP A 386 10.80 14.82 14.00
N TYR A 387 9.99 13.79 13.72
CA TYR A 387 8.59 13.73 14.14
C TYR A 387 8.50 13.10 15.54
N MET A 388 8.55 13.93 16.57
CA MET A 388 8.38 13.51 17.96
C MET A 388 6.91 13.23 18.26
N THR A 389 6.59 12.01 18.67
CA THR A 389 5.23 11.64 19.09
C THR A 389 5.09 11.70 20.60
N ILE A 390 4.06 12.38 21.08
CA ILE A 390 3.66 12.41 22.49
C ILE A 390 2.32 11.69 22.63
N GLN A 391 2.21 10.78 23.60
CA GLN A 391 0.97 10.06 23.92
C GLN A 391 0.44 10.46 25.30
N ASN A 392 -0.88 10.52 25.43
CA ASN A 392 -1.54 10.56 26.74
C ASN A 392 -1.91 9.14 27.19
N GLN A 393 -1.19 8.58 28.16
CA GLN A 393 -1.47 7.26 28.73
C GLN A 393 -2.51 7.30 29.88
N GLY A 394 -3.05 8.47 30.16
CA GLY A 394 -3.99 8.74 31.23
C GLY A 394 -5.46 8.78 30.81
N GLY A 395 -6.35 8.61 31.78
CA GLY A 395 -7.80 8.79 31.60
C GLY A 395 -8.21 10.23 31.25
N PRO A 396 -7.83 11.24 32.04
CA PRO A 396 -8.09 12.66 31.72
C PRO A 396 -7.24 13.18 30.56
N GLN A 397 -7.67 14.29 29.95
CA GLN A 397 -6.96 14.97 28.85
C GLN A 397 -5.58 15.49 29.30
N LEU A 398 -4.56 15.26 28.48
CA LEU A 398 -3.23 15.84 28.64
C LEU A 398 -3.22 17.22 27.96
N VAL A 399 -2.81 18.24 28.70
CA VAL A 399 -2.73 19.63 28.24
C VAL A 399 -1.27 20.06 28.28
N ILE A 400 -0.68 20.28 27.11
CA ILE A 400 0.66 20.84 26.95
C ILE A 400 0.52 22.37 26.92
N SER A 401 1.12 23.04 27.90
CA SER A 401 1.08 24.50 28.04
C SER A 401 2.23 25.22 27.37
N GLY A 402 3.32 24.52 27.04
CA GLY A 402 4.42 25.08 26.29
C GLY A 402 5.51 24.07 25.94
N MET A 403 6.24 24.34 24.87
CA MET A 403 7.44 23.60 24.46
C MET A 403 8.55 24.58 24.10
N THR A 404 9.77 24.32 24.57
CA THR A 404 10.92 25.21 24.35
C THR A 404 12.21 24.42 24.14
N VAL A 405 13.07 24.91 23.25
CA VAL A 405 14.47 24.50 23.05
C VAL A 405 15.37 25.67 23.42
N GLY A 406 16.55 25.38 23.97
CA GLY A 406 17.45 26.39 24.52
C GLY A 406 18.43 26.99 23.52
N MET A 407 18.85 26.23 22.50
CA MET A 407 19.90 26.61 21.57
C MET A 407 19.48 26.49 20.12
N ARG A 408 19.81 27.51 19.31
CA ARG A 408 20.02 27.31 17.88
C ARG A 408 21.28 26.44 17.74
N PRO A 409 21.21 25.24 17.13
CA PRO A 409 20.49 24.93 15.89
C PRO A 409 19.17 24.15 16.00
N PHE A 410 18.69 23.81 17.21
CA PHE A 410 17.43 23.11 17.37
C PHE A 410 16.26 24.09 17.35
N ASN A 411 15.17 23.75 16.66
CA ASN A 411 13.98 24.60 16.56
C ASN A 411 12.70 23.78 16.57
N LEU A 412 11.59 24.41 16.92
CA LEU A 412 10.24 23.87 16.81
C LEU A 412 9.47 24.65 15.74
N ASP A 413 8.43 24.03 15.19
CA ASP A 413 7.43 24.77 14.42
C ASP A 413 6.80 25.90 15.26
N SER A 414 6.18 26.87 14.59
CA SER A 414 5.28 27.83 15.24
C SER A 414 4.07 27.08 15.82
N LEU A 415 4.11 26.82 17.13
CA LEU A 415 3.04 26.13 17.87
C LEU A 415 2.14 27.13 18.61
N VAL A 416 0.84 26.85 18.61
CA VAL A 416 -0.15 27.59 19.42
C VAL A 416 -0.49 26.74 20.65
N PHE A 417 -0.34 27.33 21.84
CA PHE A 417 -0.64 26.68 23.11
C PHE A 417 -1.89 27.28 23.77
N PRO A 418 -2.64 26.49 24.58
CA PRO A 418 -2.37 25.09 24.93
C PRO A 418 -2.68 24.09 23.81
N VAL A 419 -1.93 22.99 23.77
CA VAL A 419 -2.22 21.85 22.91
C VAL A 419 -2.81 20.73 23.75
N THR A 420 -3.95 20.18 23.34
CA THR A 420 -4.60 19.08 24.05
C THR A 420 -4.41 17.74 23.33
N ILE A 421 -4.25 16.67 24.11
CA ILE A 421 -4.16 15.29 23.66
C ILE A 421 -5.16 14.46 24.50
N ASP A 422 -6.19 13.95 23.84
CA ASP A 422 -7.24 13.18 24.50
C ASP A 422 -6.73 11.84 25.03
N SER A 423 -7.54 11.22 25.90
CA SER A 423 -7.22 9.93 26.51
C SER A 423 -6.77 8.91 25.46
N LEU A 424 -5.57 8.35 25.64
CA LEU A 424 -4.96 7.32 24.77
C LEU A 424 -4.66 7.75 23.34
N GLN A 425 -4.87 9.02 23.01
CA GLN A 425 -4.47 9.58 21.74
C GLN A 425 -3.00 9.99 21.77
N SER A 426 -2.43 10.13 20.57
CA SER A 426 -1.08 10.60 20.34
C SER A 426 -1.08 11.80 19.41
N LYS A 427 -0.10 12.69 19.56
CA LYS A 427 0.11 13.82 18.66
C LYS A 427 1.59 13.95 18.32
N SER A 428 1.89 14.19 17.05
CA SER A 428 3.26 14.39 16.57
C SER A 428 3.60 15.87 16.45
N PHE A 429 4.84 16.20 16.78
CA PHE A 429 5.43 17.54 16.72
C PHE A 429 6.73 17.47 15.94
N ARG A 430 6.99 18.47 15.08
CA ARG A 430 8.23 18.56 14.33
C ARG A 430 9.30 19.29 15.15
N VAL A 431 10.44 18.65 15.29
CA VAL A 431 11.66 19.19 15.90
C VAL A 431 12.72 19.25 14.83
N TRP A 432 13.27 20.43 14.58
CA TRP A 432 14.23 20.68 13.52
C TRP A 432 15.65 20.79 14.06
N PHE A 433 16.62 20.34 13.27
CA PHE A 433 18.05 20.53 13.50
C PHE A 433 18.69 21.18 12.26
N ARG A 434 19.22 22.40 12.44
CA ARG A 434 19.83 23.23 11.39
C ARG A 434 21.27 23.62 11.74
N PRO A 435 22.25 22.69 11.71
CA PRO A 435 23.61 22.97 12.14
C PRO A 435 24.28 23.98 11.23
N THR A 436 24.99 24.96 11.79
CA THR A 436 25.67 26.02 11.02
C THR A 436 27.19 25.87 11.00
N ALA A 437 27.75 25.02 11.86
CA ALA A 437 29.19 24.82 11.98
C ALA A 437 29.52 23.33 12.18
N ALA A 438 30.76 22.97 11.84
CA ALA A 438 31.28 21.63 11.99
C ALA A 438 31.61 21.31 13.47
N THR A 439 30.59 21.01 14.28
CA THR A 439 30.72 20.73 15.73
C THR A 439 29.57 19.85 16.24
N SER A 440 29.74 19.26 17.42
CA SER A 440 28.66 18.60 18.16
C SER A 440 27.74 19.62 18.85
N TYR A 441 26.44 19.35 18.86
CA TYR A 441 25.40 20.11 19.52
C TYR A 441 24.63 19.22 20.49
N VAL A 442 24.31 19.74 21.68
CA VAL A 442 23.51 19.06 22.71
C VAL A 442 22.56 20.06 23.35
N ASP A 443 21.25 19.82 23.32
CA ASP A 443 20.25 20.67 23.96
C ASP A 443 19.18 19.83 24.68
N THR A 444 18.28 20.48 25.40
CA THR A 444 17.16 19.83 26.09
C THR A 444 15.85 20.51 25.71
N LEU A 445 15.01 19.80 24.96
CA LEU A 445 13.62 20.19 24.71
C LEU A 445 12.82 20.02 26.00
N LYS A 446 12.18 21.10 26.45
CA LYS A 446 11.33 21.16 27.65
C LYS A 446 9.87 21.22 27.25
N ILE A 447 9.07 20.28 27.76
CA ILE A 447 7.62 20.17 27.53
C ILE A 447 6.92 20.41 28.86
N THR A 448 6.14 21.49 28.97
CA THR A 448 5.35 21.80 30.17
C THR A 448 3.92 21.31 29.99
N SER A 449 3.38 20.57 30.96
CA SER A 449 2.05 19.98 30.86
C SER A 449 1.36 19.79 32.22
N ASN A 450 0.10 19.34 32.21
CA ASN A 450 -0.65 18.90 33.39
C ASN A 450 -0.42 17.41 33.73
N ALA A 451 0.66 16.78 33.25
CA ALA A 451 0.89 15.36 33.47
C ALA A 451 1.25 15.03 34.93
N SER A 452 0.69 13.93 35.43
CA SER A 452 0.87 13.45 36.80
C SER A 452 2.26 12.88 37.09
N ASN A 453 2.96 12.39 36.07
CA ASN A 453 4.34 11.91 36.15
C ASN A 453 5.38 13.03 36.06
N GLY A 454 4.93 14.30 36.07
CA GLY A 454 5.80 15.47 36.11
C GLY A 454 5.23 16.60 35.26
N PRO A 455 5.10 17.83 35.81
CA PRO A 455 4.62 18.96 35.02
C PRO A 455 5.64 19.44 33.97
N LEU A 456 6.89 18.98 34.05
CA LEU A 456 7.97 19.26 33.10
C LEU A 456 8.59 17.93 32.64
N THR A 457 8.43 17.63 31.35
CA THR A 457 9.09 16.50 30.67
C THR A 457 10.23 17.04 29.81
N THR A 458 11.37 16.35 29.82
CA THR A 458 12.57 16.77 29.07
C THR A 458 12.99 15.72 28.07
N VAL A 459 13.38 16.16 26.87
CA VAL A 459 13.93 15.32 25.80
C VAL A 459 15.33 15.82 25.46
N VAL A 460 16.34 14.97 25.58
CA VAL A 460 17.73 15.31 25.22
C VAL A 460 17.86 15.30 23.69
N LEU A 461 18.33 16.39 23.10
CA LEU A 461 18.57 16.49 21.66
C LEU A 461 20.08 16.51 21.41
N THR A 462 20.54 15.69 20.48
CA THR A 462 21.96 15.65 20.07
C THR A 462 22.09 15.64 18.56
N GLY A 463 23.22 16.10 18.05
CA GLY A 463 23.54 16.07 16.62
C GLY A 463 24.93 16.62 16.33
N ILE A 464 25.48 16.32 15.16
CA ILE A 464 26.80 16.78 14.72
C ILE A 464 26.63 17.52 13.39
N GLY A 465 27.09 18.77 13.32
CA GLY A 465 27.28 19.48 12.06
C GLY A 465 28.60 19.08 11.42
N ASN A 466 28.61 18.93 10.09
CA ASN A 466 29.80 18.76 9.25
C ASN A 466 30.04 20.02 8.40
N ASN A 467 31.08 19.99 7.57
CA ASN A 467 31.29 21.00 6.53
C ASN A 467 30.08 21.10 5.57
N THR A 468 29.92 22.26 4.94
CA THR A 468 28.83 22.60 4.03
C THR A 468 29.01 22.01 2.64
N THR A 469 30.25 21.77 2.22
CA THR A 469 30.61 21.42 0.83
C THR A 469 30.52 19.92 0.56
N VAL A 470 29.94 19.55 -0.58
CA VAL A 470 29.91 18.16 -1.07
C VAL A 470 30.50 18.11 -2.48
N PRO A 471 31.37 17.15 -2.81
CA PRO A 471 31.94 17.06 -4.16
C PRO A 471 30.90 16.82 -5.24
N MET A 472 31.17 17.31 -6.46
CA MET A 472 30.33 17.07 -7.65
C MET A 472 30.05 15.58 -7.82
N GLY A 473 28.80 15.23 -8.09
CA GLY A 473 28.39 13.84 -8.30
C GLY A 473 28.24 13.01 -7.03
N GLN A 474 28.38 13.61 -5.82
CA GLN A 474 28.09 12.94 -4.55
C GLN A 474 26.72 13.35 -3.99
N PRO A 475 26.01 12.46 -3.28
CA PRO A 475 24.67 12.74 -2.80
C PRO A 475 24.70 13.64 -1.55
N PHE A 476 23.82 14.64 -1.51
CA PHE A 476 23.45 15.33 -0.28
C PHE A 476 22.64 14.41 0.65
N TRP A 477 21.72 13.68 0.05
CA TRP A 477 20.87 12.70 0.73
C TRP A 477 20.32 11.68 -0.27
N THR A 478 19.87 10.56 0.29
CA THR A 478 19.13 9.53 -0.43
C THR A 478 17.80 9.25 0.27
N TYR A 479 16.83 8.75 -0.48
CA TYR A 479 15.51 8.43 0.02
C TYR A 479 14.94 7.24 -0.74
N THR A 480 14.17 6.39 -0.06
CA THR A 480 13.45 5.28 -0.69
C THR A 480 11.98 5.44 -0.41
N VAL A 481 11.18 5.51 -1.48
CA VAL A 481 9.72 5.60 -1.38
C VAL A 481 9.18 4.43 -0.54
N PRO A 482 8.35 4.69 0.49
CA PRO A 482 7.82 3.66 1.37
C PRO A 482 6.85 2.73 0.63
N ASN A 483 6.62 1.54 1.19
CA ASN A 483 5.49 0.71 0.75
C ASN A 483 4.18 1.47 1.02
N ASN A 484 3.20 1.29 0.15
CA ASN A 484 1.89 1.88 0.36
C ASN A 484 1.04 0.92 1.21
N PRO A 485 0.60 1.30 2.42
CA PRO A 485 -0.16 0.41 3.30
C PRO A 485 -1.56 0.07 2.77
N ARG A 486 -2.03 0.79 1.73
CA ARG A 486 -3.35 0.59 1.12
C ARG A 486 -3.34 -0.43 -0.03
N THR A 487 -2.17 -0.89 -0.47
CA THR A 487 -2.05 -1.85 -1.57
C THR A 487 -0.90 -2.83 -1.33
N SER A 488 -1.02 -4.04 -1.88
CA SER A 488 0.09 -5.01 -1.91
C SER A 488 1.07 -4.75 -3.07
N SER A 489 0.79 -3.78 -3.94
CA SER A 489 1.68 -3.41 -5.04
C SER A 489 2.99 -2.79 -4.50
N ASN A 490 4.10 -3.42 -4.86
CA ASN A 490 5.45 -2.96 -4.54
C ASN A 490 6.15 -2.30 -5.74
N ALA A 491 5.40 -1.88 -6.77
CA ALA A 491 5.95 -1.18 -7.94
C ALA A 491 6.29 0.28 -7.59
N LYS A 492 7.52 0.55 -7.15
CA LYS A 492 7.95 1.87 -6.64
C LYS A 492 8.63 2.76 -7.68
N LEU A 493 8.52 2.44 -8.96
CA LEU A 493 9.18 3.19 -10.03
C LEU A 493 8.85 4.69 -9.90
N ILE A 494 9.90 5.51 -9.84
CA ILE A 494 9.74 6.97 -9.89
C ILE A 494 9.40 7.40 -11.32
N LYS A 495 8.33 8.19 -11.46
CA LYS A 495 7.77 8.67 -12.73
C LYS A 495 7.90 10.18 -12.93
N GLY A 496 8.23 10.90 -11.88
CA GLY A 496 8.45 12.33 -11.95
C GLY A 496 9.23 12.83 -10.74
N VAL A 497 10.19 13.72 -11.01
CA VAL A 497 10.91 14.51 -10.01
C VAL A 497 10.95 15.96 -10.47
N ARG A 498 10.66 16.91 -9.59
CA ARG A 498 10.77 18.35 -9.88
C ARG A 498 11.20 19.11 -8.64
N ALA A 499 11.93 20.21 -8.82
CA ALA A 499 12.09 21.20 -7.77
C ALA A 499 10.77 21.93 -7.53
N ILE A 500 10.53 22.33 -6.29
CA ILE A 500 9.41 23.17 -5.86
C ILE A 500 9.95 24.31 -4.99
N SER A 501 9.11 25.30 -4.70
CA SER A 501 9.47 26.39 -3.78
C SER A 501 9.95 25.85 -2.43
N ASP A 502 10.69 26.66 -1.67
CA ASP A 502 10.94 26.41 -0.25
C ASP A 502 9.61 26.37 0.51
N ILE A 503 9.07 25.18 0.80
CA ILE A 503 7.76 25.02 1.45
C ILE A 503 7.91 24.87 2.96
N ASN A 504 9.12 24.56 3.43
CA ASN A 504 9.44 24.38 4.85
C ASN A 504 10.07 25.63 5.52
N ASN A 505 10.30 26.68 4.75
CA ASN A 505 10.87 27.96 5.18
C ASN A 505 12.28 27.81 5.79
N ASP A 506 13.16 27.04 5.15
CA ASP A 506 14.59 26.99 5.48
C ASP A 506 15.48 27.84 4.57
N GLY A 507 14.88 28.55 3.62
CA GLY A 507 15.53 29.40 2.64
C GLY A 507 15.98 28.65 1.39
N LYS A 508 15.74 27.34 1.29
CA LYS A 508 16.23 26.48 0.21
C LYS A 508 15.08 25.75 -0.48
N ALA A 509 15.22 25.52 -1.79
CA ALA A 509 14.18 24.87 -2.57
C ALA A 509 13.96 23.42 -2.10
N ASP A 510 12.72 22.95 -2.21
CA ASP A 510 12.33 21.57 -1.90
C ASP A 510 12.14 20.77 -3.20
N VAL A 511 11.81 19.48 -3.09
CA VAL A 511 11.54 18.64 -4.28
C VAL A 511 10.24 17.86 -4.14
N VAL A 512 9.55 17.63 -5.26
CA VAL A 512 8.39 16.74 -5.35
C VAL A 512 8.73 15.51 -6.17
N VAL A 513 8.24 14.36 -5.71
CA VAL A 513 8.47 13.05 -6.32
C VAL A 513 7.15 12.30 -6.44
N SER A 514 6.90 11.72 -7.61
CA SER A 514 5.73 10.86 -7.88
C SER A 514 6.17 9.47 -8.32
N SER A 515 5.41 8.45 -7.88
CA SER A 515 5.78 7.04 -8.01
C SER A 515 4.63 6.15 -8.49
N GLU A 516 4.97 4.97 -9.03
CA GLU A 516 4.00 3.96 -9.47
C GLU A 516 3.23 3.29 -8.33
N ASN A 517 3.62 3.45 -7.06
CA ASN A 517 2.87 2.92 -5.92
C ASN A 517 1.99 3.97 -5.23
N TYR A 518 1.44 4.88 -6.04
CA TYR A 518 0.41 5.85 -5.65
C TYR A 518 0.88 6.94 -4.70
N TRP A 519 2.19 7.11 -4.50
CA TRP A 519 2.72 8.24 -3.74
C TRP A 519 3.11 9.41 -4.64
N THR A 520 2.61 10.59 -4.29
CA THR A 520 3.23 11.88 -4.62
C THR A 520 3.63 12.57 -3.33
N MET A 521 4.89 12.96 -3.20
CA MET A 521 5.47 13.40 -1.93
C MET A 521 6.32 14.63 -2.15
N ALA A 522 6.21 15.63 -1.27
CA ALA A 522 7.24 16.65 -1.15
C ALA A 522 8.27 16.22 -0.13
N LEU A 523 9.52 16.40 -0.51
CA LEU A 523 10.74 16.01 0.18
C LEU A 523 11.56 17.26 0.46
N ASN A 524 12.17 17.32 1.64
CA ASN A 524 13.01 18.44 2.06
C ASN A 524 14.27 18.53 1.18
N GLY A 525 14.37 19.53 0.31
CA GLY A 525 15.47 19.61 -0.66
C GLY A 525 16.82 19.77 0.04
N ASN A 526 16.87 20.51 1.14
CA ASN A 526 18.08 20.81 1.90
C ASN A 526 18.30 19.86 3.11
N ALA A 527 17.76 18.64 3.05
CA ALA A 527 18.06 17.58 4.00
C ALA A 527 19.54 17.11 3.92
N SER A 528 19.95 16.20 4.80
CA SER A 528 21.29 15.61 4.77
C SER A 528 21.27 14.13 5.16
N VAL A 529 22.04 13.33 4.41
CA VAL A 529 22.17 11.85 4.53
C VAL A 529 20.89 11.11 4.15
N SER A 530 19.81 11.36 4.87
CA SER A 530 18.46 10.86 4.61
C SER A 530 17.51 12.02 4.42
N ASN A 531 16.44 11.81 3.65
CA ASN A 531 15.45 12.86 3.41
C ASN A 531 14.27 12.81 4.39
N ASP A 532 13.68 13.98 4.63
CA ASP A 532 12.45 14.15 5.37
C ASP A 532 11.25 14.39 4.44
N THR A 533 10.21 13.57 4.56
CA THR A 533 8.94 13.85 3.89
C THR A 533 8.24 15.02 4.57
N LEU A 534 7.93 16.06 3.80
CA LEU A 534 7.22 17.27 4.27
C LEU A 534 5.70 17.08 4.21
N TRP A 535 5.21 16.50 3.11
CA TRP A 535 3.84 15.99 2.98
C TRP A 535 3.80 14.85 1.96
N ALA A 536 2.73 14.05 2.03
CA ALA A 536 2.48 12.97 1.09
C ALA A 536 1.00 12.93 0.70
N PHE A 537 0.75 12.80 -0.59
CA PHE A 537 -0.55 12.60 -1.20
C PHE A 537 -0.63 11.19 -1.79
N ASN A 538 -1.77 10.52 -1.58
CA ASN A 538 -1.95 9.13 -1.98
C ASN A 538 -3.12 8.98 -2.95
N THR A 539 -2.84 8.56 -4.18
CA THR A 539 -3.83 8.41 -5.26
C THR A 539 -4.51 7.03 -5.28
N TYR A 540 -4.33 6.20 -4.25
CA TYR A 540 -4.89 4.85 -4.23
C TYR A 540 -6.42 4.84 -4.12
N ILE A 541 -7.06 4.02 -4.97
CA ILE A 541 -8.49 3.71 -4.99
C ILE A 541 -8.65 2.19 -5.08
N ALA A 542 -9.61 1.62 -4.34
CA ALA A 542 -9.78 0.17 -4.18
C ALA A 542 -10.37 -0.51 -5.43
N ASN A 543 -9.55 -0.71 -6.48
CA ASN A 543 -9.85 -1.48 -7.72
C ASN A 543 -8.81 -1.27 -8.85
N THR A 544 -7.75 -0.47 -8.65
CA THR A 544 -6.83 -0.05 -9.72
C THR A 544 -5.46 -0.74 -9.68
N SER A 545 -4.79 -0.85 -10.83
CA SER A 545 -3.42 -1.38 -10.99
C SER A 545 -2.41 -0.32 -11.48
N ALA A 546 -2.58 0.96 -11.13
CA ALA A 546 -1.73 2.04 -11.64
C ALA A 546 -1.42 3.11 -10.61
N GLY A 547 -0.20 3.66 -10.63
CA GLY A 547 0.32 4.58 -9.62
C GLY A 547 -0.15 6.03 -9.68
N SER A 548 0.62 6.93 -9.04
CA SER A 548 0.33 8.38 -9.02
C SER A 548 0.51 9.07 -10.36
N ILE A 549 1.24 8.45 -11.27
CA ILE A 549 1.35 8.88 -12.66
C ILE A 549 1.14 7.64 -13.52
N GLY A 550 0.32 7.74 -14.57
CA GLY A 550 -0.26 6.62 -15.33
C GLY A 550 0.70 5.47 -15.68
N SER A 551 0.19 4.23 -15.70
CA SER A 551 0.98 2.99 -15.76
C SER A 551 1.19 2.41 -17.16
N THR A 552 1.07 3.19 -18.23
CA THR A 552 1.10 2.63 -19.59
C THR A 552 2.50 2.28 -20.11
N GLY A 553 3.23 1.39 -19.43
CA GLY A 553 4.52 0.84 -19.84
C GLY A 553 5.74 1.70 -19.47
N ASP A 554 6.90 1.04 -19.40
CA ASP A 554 8.19 1.58 -18.92
C ASP A 554 8.78 2.74 -19.79
N TYR A 555 8.14 3.13 -20.89
CA TYR A 555 8.78 3.91 -21.97
C TYR A 555 8.07 5.21 -22.40
N SER A 556 6.93 5.54 -21.80
CA SER A 556 5.91 6.30 -22.53
C SER A 556 5.61 7.70 -21.98
N HIS A 557 5.79 8.02 -20.69
CA HIS A 557 5.28 9.29 -20.14
C HIS A 557 6.10 9.86 -18.95
N GLN A 558 6.95 10.86 -19.20
CA GLN A 558 7.76 11.57 -18.18
C GLN A 558 7.22 12.99 -17.84
N LYS A 559 6.07 13.36 -18.41
CA LYS A 559 5.54 14.73 -18.37
C LYS A 559 4.20 14.88 -17.64
N ALA A 560 3.70 13.85 -16.96
CA ALA A 560 2.46 13.94 -16.18
C ALA A 560 2.68 14.50 -14.75
N LEU A 561 3.77 15.28 -14.57
CA LEU A 561 4.09 16.06 -13.37
C LEU A 561 4.58 17.44 -13.81
N ALA A 562 3.87 18.48 -13.36
CA ALA A 562 4.27 19.88 -13.51
C ALA A 562 4.22 20.61 -12.18
N VAL A 563 4.91 21.75 -12.10
CA VAL A 563 4.97 22.60 -10.91
C VAL A 563 4.78 24.04 -11.34
N ALA A 564 3.73 24.69 -10.82
CA ALA A 564 3.33 26.03 -11.19
C ALA A 564 2.52 26.67 -10.05
N ASN A 565 2.52 28.00 -9.93
CA ASN A 565 1.69 28.67 -8.94
C ASN A 565 0.25 28.78 -9.47
N LEU A 566 -0.70 28.09 -8.82
CA LEU A 566 -2.09 28.01 -9.26
C LEU A 566 -3.05 28.81 -8.37
N ASN A 567 -2.61 29.28 -7.21
CA ASN A 567 -3.47 30.01 -6.26
C ASN A 567 -2.98 31.43 -5.96
N GLY A 568 -1.87 31.86 -6.58
CA GLY A 568 -1.29 33.19 -6.42
C GLY A 568 -0.52 33.39 -5.11
N ASP A 569 -0.23 32.33 -4.35
CA ASP A 569 0.58 32.42 -3.13
C ASP A 569 2.09 32.47 -3.42
N ALA A 570 2.94 32.43 -2.40
CA ALA A 570 4.40 32.51 -2.60
C ALA A 570 5.03 31.18 -3.06
N TYR A 571 4.26 30.09 -3.10
CA TYR A 571 4.72 28.73 -3.31
C TYR A 571 4.18 28.22 -4.65
N LYS A 572 4.99 27.46 -5.37
CA LYS A 572 4.49 26.73 -6.54
C LYS A 572 3.69 25.52 -6.06
N ASP A 573 2.62 25.20 -6.76
CA ASP A 573 1.74 24.05 -6.58
C ASP A 573 2.15 22.88 -7.49
N VAL A 574 1.60 21.71 -7.22
CA VAL A 574 1.95 20.45 -7.91
C VAL A 574 0.77 19.99 -8.76
N ILE A 575 1.00 19.73 -10.04
CA ILE A 575 0.02 19.19 -10.97
C ILE A 575 0.43 17.77 -11.32
N ILE A 576 -0.45 16.80 -11.11
CA ILE A 576 -0.24 15.41 -11.50
C ILE A 576 -1.38 14.88 -12.35
N GLY A 577 -1.03 14.12 -13.39
CA GLY A 577 -1.95 13.31 -14.17
C GLY A 577 -1.87 11.84 -13.75
N THR A 578 -2.99 11.23 -13.38
CA THR A 578 -3.07 9.83 -12.93
C THR A 578 -3.64 8.90 -14.00
N GLY A 579 -3.49 7.59 -13.83
CA GLY A 579 -4.06 6.58 -14.74
C GLY A 579 -4.47 5.27 -14.05
N GLY A 580 -4.80 4.28 -14.86
CA GLY A 580 -5.27 2.92 -14.55
C GLY A 580 -6.41 2.85 -13.55
N GLY A 581 -7.45 3.66 -13.79
CA GLY A 581 -8.72 3.70 -13.05
C GLY A 581 -8.82 4.83 -12.02
N ASN A 582 -7.70 5.49 -11.69
CA ASN A 582 -7.70 6.84 -11.12
C ASN A 582 -7.32 7.80 -12.26
N GLU A 583 -8.31 8.30 -13.01
CA GLU A 583 -8.10 9.08 -14.25
C GLU A 583 -8.38 10.56 -14.00
N HIS A 584 -7.50 11.21 -13.25
CA HIS A 584 -7.67 12.59 -12.83
C HIS A 584 -6.45 13.43 -13.20
N VAL A 585 -6.73 14.71 -13.42
CA VAL A 585 -5.76 15.78 -13.23
C VAL A 585 -5.98 16.34 -11.82
N TYR A 586 -4.97 16.25 -10.97
CA TYR A 586 -4.97 16.88 -9.65
C TYR A 586 -4.09 18.11 -9.65
N ALA A 587 -4.60 19.21 -9.11
CA ALA A 587 -3.79 20.32 -8.62
C ALA A 587 -3.72 20.24 -7.09
N LEU A 588 -2.51 20.13 -6.56
CA LEU A 588 -2.21 20.00 -5.14
C LEU A 588 -1.48 21.23 -4.66
N ASN A 589 -1.91 21.78 -3.53
CA ASN A 589 -1.22 22.87 -2.87
C ASN A 589 0.21 22.45 -2.54
N GLY A 590 1.19 23.19 -3.05
CA GLY A 590 2.59 22.81 -2.94
C GLY A 590 3.11 22.76 -1.51
N ARG A 591 2.49 23.50 -0.58
CA ARG A 591 2.94 23.60 0.81
C ARG A 591 2.47 22.44 1.70
N ASN A 592 1.31 21.87 1.43
CA ASN A 592 0.69 20.89 2.32
C ASN A 592 0.10 19.65 1.62
N GLY A 593 0.14 19.58 0.28
CA GLY A 593 -0.36 18.46 -0.51
C GLY A 593 -1.89 18.34 -0.55
N GLN A 594 -2.64 19.34 -0.06
CA GLN A 594 -4.10 19.36 -0.15
C GLN A 594 -4.55 19.64 -1.57
N ILE A 595 -5.66 19.03 -1.98
CA ILE A 595 -6.24 19.26 -3.31
C ILE A 595 -6.75 20.70 -3.38
N LEU A 596 -6.25 21.48 -4.35
CA LEU A 596 -6.82 22.77 -4.74
C LEU A 596 -8.04 22.54 -5.61
N TRP A 597 -7.88 21.72 -6.65
CA TRP A 597 -8.95 21.22 -7.50
C TRP A 597 -8.53 19.90 -8.13
N GLN A 598 -9.52 19.15 -8.60
CA GLN A 598 -9.31 17.92 -9.36
C GLN A 598 -10.35 17.84 -10.48
N PHE A 599 -9.97 17.24 -11.60
CA PHE A 599 -10.88 16.98 -12.71
C PHE A 599 -10.66 15.57 -13.25
N GLY A 600 -11.71 14.75 -13.23
CA GLY A 600 -11.63 13.34 -13.62
C GLY A 600 -12.68 12.46 -12.95
N THR A 601 -12.58 11.16 -13.17
CA THR A 601 -13.50 10.16 -12.63
C THR A 601 -12.75 8.98 -12.03
N ASP A 602 -13.23 8.50 -10.89
CA ASP A 602 -12.82 7.23 -10.31
C ASP A 602 -13.69 6.13 -10.92
N HIS A 603 -13.12 5.18 -11.66
CA HIS A 603 -13.96 4.13 -12.24
C HIS A 603 -13.22 2.78 -12.44
N PRO A 604 -13.80 1.64 -11.98
CA PRO A 604 -13.23 0.31 -12.18
C PRO A 604 -13.27 -0.17 -13.63
N ASP A 605 -14.37 0.10 -14.35
CA ASP A 605 -14.67 -0.51 -15.66
C ASP A 605 -15.08 0.48 -16.77
N SER A 606 -14.75 1.78 -16.67
CA SER A 606 -15.10 2.78 -17.70
C SER A 606 -14.19 4.01 -17.64
N PHE A 607 -13.38 4.17 -18.68
CA PHE A 607 -12.33 5.18 -18.80
C PHE A 607 -12.93 6.55 -19.17
N GLY A 608 -13.31 7.36 -18.17
CA GLY A 608 -14.00 8.64 -18.35
C GLY A 608 -13.14 9.71 -19.04
N LEU A 609 -11.86 9.83 -18.66
CA LEU A 609 -10.86 10.69 -19.33
C LEU A 609 -9.74 9.87 -20.01
N GLY A 610 -9.58 8.61 -19.60
CA GLY A 610 -8.40 7.82 -19.90
C GLY A 610 -7.20 8.21 -19.04
N ASP A 611 -6.12 7.45 -19.15
CA ASP A 611 -4.87 7.71 -18.45
C ASP A 611 -4.32 9.08 -18.84
N ILE A 612 -4.03 9.92 -17.85
CA ILE A 612 -3.41 11.22 -18.11
C ILE A 612 -1.91 11.03 -18.32
N THR A 613 -1.47 11.33 -19.52
CA THR A 613 -0.16 10.95 -20.06
C THR A 613 0.84 12.11 -20.11
N GLY A 614 0.35 13.34 -20.04
CA GLY A 614 1.16 14.55 -19.99
C GLY A 614 0.36 15.72 -19.46
N VAL A 615 1.02 16.59 -18.71
CA VAL A 615 0.48 17.87 -18.26
C VAL A 615 1.51 18.97 -18.54
N ASP A 616 1.04 20.16 -18.86
CA ASP A 616 1.87 21.35 -19.01
C ASP A 616 1.13 22.53 -18.36
N ALA A 617 1.87 23.38 -17.66
CA ALA A 617 1.38 24.51 -16.89
C ALA A 617 2.37 25.68 -17.00
N SER A 618 2.73 26.04 -18.23
CA SER A 618 3.77 27.02 -18.55
C SER A 618 3.25 28.36 -19.08
N ILE A 619 1.97 28.44 -19.45
CA ILE A 619 1.37 29.60 -20.10
C ILE A 619 0.02 29.96 -19.46
N ASP A 620 -0.24 31.25 -19.30
CA ASP A 620 -1.54 31.80 -18.93
C ASP A 620 -2.35 32.10 -20.21
N PHE A 621 -3.43 31.34 -20.44
CA PHE A 621 -4.34 31.49 -21.59
C PHE A 621 -5.51 32.43 -21.27
N THR A 622 -5.68 32.85 -20.02
CA THR A 622 -6.79 33.70 -19.58
C THR A 622 -6.37 35.16 -19.37
N GLY A 623 -5.07 35.41 -19.20
CA GLY A 623 -4.52 36.71 -18.86
C GLY A 623 -4.84 37.13 -17.42
N ASP A 624 -5.19 36.19 -16.54
CA ASP A 624 -5.51 36.47 -15.13
C ASP A 624 -4.27 36.50 -14.22
N GLY A 625 -3.09 36.23 -14.78
CA GLY A 625 -1.81 36.18 -14.07
C GLY A 625 -1.50 34.82 -13.44
N ILE A 626 -2.37 33.83 -13.60
CA ILE A 626 -2.18 32.45 -13.17
C ILE A 626 -2.04 31.58 -14.43
N VAL A 627 -1.03 30.72 -14.45
CA VAL A 627 -0.83 29.81 -15.59
C VAL A 627 -1.94 28.75 -15.63
N ASP A 628 -2.40 28.44 -16.83
CA ASP A 628 -3.44 27.44 -17.06
C ASP A 628 -2.84 26.04 -17.26
N VAL A 629 -3.67 25.01 -17.14
CA VAL A 629 -3.22 23.62 -17.22
C VAL A 629 -3.73 23.00 -18.52
N VAL A 630 -2.82 22.45 -19.33
CA VAL A 630 -3.17 21.57 -20.45
C VAL A 630 -2.84 20.13 -20.11
N ALA A 631 -3.67 19.19 -20.56
CA ALA A 631 -3.48 17.77 -20.30
C ALA A 631 -3.77 16.90 -21.53
N ALA A 632 -3.06 15.77 -21.62
CA ALA A 632 -3.30 14.71 -22.60
C ALA A 632 -3.98 13.51 -21.93
N GLY A 633 -5.11 13.05 -22.47
CA GLY A 633 -5.83 11.86 -22.02
C GLY A 633 -5.77 10.70 -23.01
N ARG A 634 -5.49 9.48 -22.51
CA ARG A 634 -5.33 8.23 -23.26
C ARG A 634 -6.31 7.16 -22.78
N ALA A 635 -7.35 6.81 -23.55
CA ALA A 635 -8.19 5.64 -23.25
C ALA A 635 -7.97 4.46 -24.21
N THR A 636 -7.89 3.24 -23.66
CA THR A 636 -7.47 1.99 -24.34
C THR A 636 -8.53 1.28 -25.18
N GLU A 637 -9.83 1.53 -25.01
CA GLU A 637 -10.87 0.76 -25.71
C GLU A 637 -11.45 1.47 -26.95
N THR A 638 -11.53 0.74 -28.07
CA THR A 638 -12.31 1.09 -29.26
C THR A 638 -13.80 0.84 -28.99
N GLY A 639 -14.48 1.76 -28.28
CA GLY A 639 -15.85 1.43 -27.86
C GLY A 639 -16.61 2.51 -27.10
N GLY A 640 -16.62 3.76 -27.56
CA GLY A 640 -17.73 4.65 -27.21
C GLY A 640 -17.54 6.09 -27.63
N VAL A 641 -18.64 6.65 -28.14
CA VAL A 641 -18.75 8.01 -28.64
C VAL A 641 -18.68 8.98 -27.45
N GLY A 642 -17.77 9.97 -27.50
CA GLY A 642 -17.70 11.10 -26.56
C GLY A 642 -16.41 11.18 -25.75
N GLY A 643 -15.41 11.93 -26.24
CA GLY A 643 -14.36 12.56 -25.41
C GLY A 643 -13.22 11.72 -24.82
N ARG A 644 -13.06 10.45 -25.23
CA ARG A 644 -12.20 9.46 -24.51
C ARG A 644 -10.70 9.49 -24.88
N ARG A 645 -10.29 10.36 -25.81
CA ARG A 645 -8.90 10.56 -26.27
C ARG A 645 -8.80 12.02 -26.64
N SER A 646 -8.17 12.85 -25.83
CA SER A 646 -8.31 14.31 -26.02
C SER A 646 -7.12 15.08 -25.49
N VAL A 647 -7.03 16.32 -25.95
CA VAL A 647 -6.32 17.39 -25.29
C VAL A 647 -7.36 18.22 -24.52
N TYR A 648 -7.01 18.61 -23.31
CA TYR A 648 -7.85 19.41 -22.42
C TYR A 648 -7.12 20.71 -22.07
N LEU A 649 -7.86 21.81 -21.98
CA LEU A 649 -7.40 23.07 -21.39
C LEU A 649 -8.28 23.41 -20.18
N PHE A 650 -7.66 23.61 -19.04
CA PHE A 650 -8.30 23.98 -17.77
C PHE A 650 -7.85 25.36 -17.34
N ASN A 651 -8.75 26.13 -16.73
CA ASN A 651 -8.33 27.31 -16.00
C ASN A 651 -7.48 26.87 -14.79
N GLY A 652 -6.27 27.43 -14.66
CA GLY A 652 -5.30 27.01 -13.65
C GLY A 652 -5.74 27.26 -12.21
N ALA A 653 -6.45 28.35 -11.96
CA ALA A 653 -6.90 28.72 -10.62
C ALA A 653 -8.06 27.89 -10.11
N THR A 654 -9.01 27.56 -11.00
CA THR A 654 -10.29 26.96 -10.61
C THR A 654 -10.44 25.50 -11.02
N GLY A 655 -9.60 25.02 -11.95
CA GLY A 655 -9.74 23.70 -12.57
C GLY A 655 -10.92 23.59 -13.53
N THR A 656 -11.61 24.68 -13.87
CA THR A 656 -12.75 24.62 -14.80
C THR A 656 -12.28 24.30 -16.21
N LEU A 657 -12.87 23.28 -16.83
CA LEU A 657 -12.61 22.92 -18.22
C LEU A 657 -13.05 24.06 -19.16
N ARG A 658 -12.11 24.59 -19.94
CA ARG A 658 -12.40 25.60 -20.98
C ARG A 658 -12.85 24.95 -22.27
N TRP A 659 -12.09 23.98 -22.74
CA TRP A 659 -12.44 23.15 -23.88
C TRP A 659 -11.70 21.82 -23.82
N SER A 660 -12.23 20.84 -24.56
CA SER A 660 -11.60 19.55 -24.80
C SER A 660 -11.73 19.20 -26.28
N SER A 661 -10.64 18.78 -26.90
CA SER A 661 -10.61 18.44 -28.33
C SER A 661 -10.30 16.97 -28.53
N PRO A 662 -11.24 16.18 -29.10
CA PRO A 662 -11.06 14.75 -29.30
C PRO A 662 -10.10 14.45 -30.45
N LEU A 663 -9.30 13.40 -30.25
CA LEU A 663 -8.28 12.92 -31.18
C LEU A 663 -8.59 11.49 -31.63
N PRO A 664 -8.20 11.10 -32.86
CA PRO A 664 -8.53 9.78 -33.42
C PRO A 664 -7.75 8.61 -32.78
N GLY A 665 -6.65 8.89 -32.08
CA GLY A 665 -5.74 7.90 -31.48
C GLY A 665 -5.30 8.28 -30.07
N PHE A 666 -4.38 7.51 -29.47
CA PHE A 666 -3.91 7.75 -28.10
C PHE A 666 -3.10 9.04 -28.00
N THR A 667 -3.45 9.94 -27.08
CA THR A 667 -2.65 11.15 -26.87
C THR A 667 -1.48 10.83 -25.93
N HIS A 668 -0.24 11.06 -26.36
CA HIS A 668 0.95 10.68 -25.58
C HIS A 668 1.63 11.84 -24.85
N ALA A 669 1.64 13.01 -25.46
CA ALA A 669 2.24 14.21 -24.91
C ALA A 669 1.43 15.43 -25.34
N VAL A 670 1.55 16.50 -24.55
CA VAL A 670 0.97 17.81 -24.81
C VAL A 670 1.98 18.87 -24.43
N THR A 671 1.93 20.02 -25.09
CA THR A 671 2.63 21.22 -24.63
C THR A 671 1.82 22.46 -25.01
N ALA A 672 1.86 23.47 -24.14
CA ALA A 672 1.40 24.80 -24.47
C ALA A 672 2.47 25.49 -25.33
N ILE A 673 2.04 26.31 -26.28
CA ILE A 673 2.91 27.07 -27.17
C ILE A 673 2.39 28.51 -27.26
N GLY A 674 3.26 29.46 -27.60
CA GLY A 674 2.83 30.83 -27.91
C GLY A 674 1.85 30.89 -29.08
N ASP A 675 1.34 32.08 -29.38
CA ASP A 675 0.40 32.30 -30.48
C ASP A 675 1.04 31.91 -31.83
N ILE A 676 0.57 30.79 -32.40
CA ILE A 676 0.96 30.30 -33.72
C ILE A 676 -0.16 30.50 -34.75
N SER A 677 -1.38 30.80 -34.28
CA SER A 677 -2.53 31.08 -35.13
C SER A 677 -2.64 32.53 -35.58
N GLY A 678 -1.95 33.45 -34.88
CA GLY A 678 -2.00 34.89 -35.08
C GLY A 678 -3.25 35.56 -34.49
N ASP A 679 -3.96 34.89 -33.58
CA ASP A 679 -5.21 35.38 -32.97
C ASP A 679 -5.00 36.17 -31.67
N GLY A 680 -3.74 36.32 -31.24
CA GLY A 680 -3.33 37.03 -30.04
C GLY A 680 -3.43 36.19 -28.76
N GLN A 681 -3.79 34.91 -28.84
CA GLN A 681 -3.79 33.97 -27.72
C GLN A 681 -2.81 32.82 -27.93
N PRO A 682 -2.22 32.28 -26.85
CA PRO A 682 -1.40 31.08 -26.95
C PRO A 682 -2.19 29.87 -27.44
N ASP A 683 -1.49 28.85 -27.94
CA ASP A 683 -2.07 27.66 -28.56
C ASP A 683 -1.57 26.36 -27.90
N VAL A 684 -2.07 25.21 -28.35
CA VAL A 684 -1.74 23.90 -27.76
C VAL A 684 -1.35 22.88 -28.82
N ILE A 685 -0.29 22.12 -28.57
CA ILE A 685 0.11 20.98 -29.41
C ILE A 685 -0.15 19.66 -28.68
N GLY A 686 -0.83 18.73 -29.34
CA GLY A 686 -1.05 17.36 -28.87
C GLY A 686 -0.39 16.31 -29.77
N CYS A 687 0.20 15.27 -29.18
CA CYS A 687 0.79 14.15 -29.90
C CYS A 687 -0.13 12.93 -29.92
N VAL A 688 -0.44 12.42 -31.10
CA VAL A 688 -1.34 11.28 -31.33
C VAL A 688 -0.56 10.04 -31.82
N GLY A 689 -0.61 8.97 -31.03
CA GLY A 689 -0.13 7.63 -31.37
C GLY A 689 -1.23 6.71 -31.90
N GLU A 690 -0.81 5.54 -32.40
CA GLU A 690 -1.64 4.37 -32.77
C GLU A 690 -3.02 4.72 -33.39
N ALA A 691 -3.03 4.96 -34.72
CA ALA A 691 -4.17 5.05 -35.66
C ALA A 691 -3.99 6.21 -36.67
N ALA A 692 -3.32 7.29 -36.27
CA ALA A 692 -3.13 8.50 -37.09
C ALA A 692 -1.67 8.96 -37.23
N TYR A 693 -0.81 8.67 -36.24
CA TYR A 693 0.63 9.04 -36.18
C TYR A 693 0.88 10.52 -36.47
N LYS A 694 0.35 11.42 -35.62
CA LYS A 694 0.40 12.87 -35.88
C LYS A 694 0.84 13.70 -34.67
N ALA A 695 1.36 14.89 -34.93
CA ALA A 695 1.26 16.04 -34.03
C ALA A 695 0.18 16.98 -34.55
N THR A 696 -0.66 17.49 -33.65
CA THR A 696 -1.83 18.30 -33.98
C THR A 696 -1.82 19.58 -33.17
N ALA A 697 -1.98 20.72 -33.85
CA ALA A 697 -2.11 22.02 -33.21
C ALA A 697 -3.58 22.43 -33.04
N PHE A 698 -3.88 23.06 -31.91
CA PHE A 698 -5.21 23.51 -31.52
C PHE A 698 -5.18 24.97 -31.08
N SER A 699 -6.18 25.73 -31.50
CA SER A 699 -6.39 27.10 -31.03
C SER A 699 -6.61 27.11 -29.52
N GLY A 700 -5.85 27.91 -28.77
CA GLY A 700 -6.06 28.03 -27.32
C GLY A 700 -7.40 28.68 -26.94
N VAL A 701 -8.03 29.40 -27.86
CA VAL A 701 -9.33 30.07 -27.65
C VAL A 701 -10.47 29.06 -27.48
N ASN A 702 -10.51 28.03 -28.33
CA ASN A 702 -11.69 27.17 -28.48
C ASN A 702 -11.37 25.69 -28.76
N GLY A 703 -10.09 25.31 -28.89
CA GLY A 703 -9.67 23.96 -29.18
C GLY A 703 -9.85 23.52 -30.63
N ASN A 704 -10.15 24.44 -31.56
CA ASN A 704 -10.28 24.09 -32.99
C ASN A 704 -8.94 23.69 -33.58
N LEU A 705 -8.97 22.71 -34.50
CA LEU A 705 -7.80 22.27 -35.26
C LEU A 705 -7.20 23.43 -36.07
N LEU A 706 -5.90 23.66 -35.91
CA LEU A 706 -5.11 24.59 -36.73
C LEU A 706 -4.43 23.85 -37.87
N TRP A 707 -3.62 22.83 -37.55
CA TRP A 707 -2.94 21.97 -38.52
C TRP A 707 -2.62 20.59 -37.94
N ASP A 708 -2.32 19.66 -38.85
CA ASP A 708 -1.94 18.27 -38.59
C ASP A 708 -0.60 17.96 -39.28
N PHE A 709 0.40 17.53 -38.51
CA PHE A 709 1.69 17.06 -39.03
C PHE A 709 1.81 15.54 -38.91
N SER A 710 2.07 14.84 -40.02
CA SER A 710 2.18 13.37 -40.05
C SER A 710 3.60 12.90 -39.72
N ILE A 711 3.74 12.05 -38.71
CA ILE A 711 5.01 11.48 -38.25
C ILE A 711 5.38 10.27 -39.11
N THR A 712 6.18 10.48 -40.15
CA THR A 712 6.65 9.39 -41.03
C THR A 712 7.83 8.63 -40.42
N GLY A 713 7.91 7.31 -40.61
CA GLY A 713 9.04 6.50 -40.16
C GLY A 713 9.03 6.13 -38.66
N SER A 714 7.90 6.34 -37.97
CA SER A 714 7.65 5.83 -36.61
C SER A 714 6.80 4.55 -36.65
N SER A 715 7.02 3.64 -35.70
CA SER A 715 6.24 2.40 -35.58
C SER A 715 4.98 2.53 -34.70
N SER A 716 4.86 3.59 -33.89
CA SER A 716 3.74 3.77 -32.95
C SER A 716 3.23 5.22 -32.85
N GLY A 717 3.77 6.15 -33.65
CA GLY A 717 3.30 7.53 -33.75
C GLY A 717 4.10 8.53 -32.93
N ALA A 718 3.52 9.71 -32.67
CA ALA A 718 4.19 10.78 -31.93
C ALA A 718 4.35 10.41 -30.44
N LYS A 719 5.56 10.60 -29.90
CA LYS A 719 5.91 10.30 -28.51
C LYS A 719 6.07 11.57 -27.68
N GLU A 720 7.03 12.43 -28.03
CA GLU A 720 7.34 13.67 -27.31
C GLU A 720 7.05 14.89 -28.15
N VAL A 721 6.71 15.98 -27.46
CA VAL A 721 6.62 17.33 -28.03
C VAL A 721 7.29 18.35 -27.12
N LEU A 722 7.87 19.37 -27.74
CA LEU A 722 8.48 20.52 -27.10
C LEU A 722 8.17 21.78 -27.92
N ALA A 723 7.56 22.78 -27.29
CA ALA A 723 7.44 24.11 -27.88
C ALA A 723 8.83 24.73 -28.06
N TRP A 724 9.08 25.35 -29.20
CA TRP A 724 10.41 25.73 -29.65
C TRP A 724 10.49 27.22 -29.99
N PRO A 725 10.83 28.08 -29.02
CA PRO A 725 10.95 29.52 -29.28
C PRO A 725 12.06 29.83 -30.28
N VAL A 726 11.73 30.58 -31.32
CA VAL A 726 12.70 31.08 -32.32
C VAL A 726 12.70 32.61 -32.25
N GLN A 727 13.89 33.21 -32.15
CA GLN A 727 13.98 34.65 -31.96
C GLN A 727 13.43 35.42 -33.17
N GLY A 728 12.46 36.31 -32.93
CA GLY A 728 11.88 37.17 -33.96
C GLY A 728 10.92 36.48 -34.93
N GLN A 729 10.48 35.25 -34.61
CA GLN A 729 9.54 34.46 -35.41
C GLN A 729 8.45 33.85 -34.51
N THR A 730 7.40 33.33 -35.12
CA THR A 730 6.45 32.45 -34.43
C THR A 730 7.20 31.22 -33.89
N PRO A 731 6.84 30.72 -32.69
CA PRO A 731 7.52 29.57 -32.11
C PRO A 731 7.24 28.31 -32.94
N ASP A 732 8.25 27.48 -33.12
CA ASP A 732 8.16 26.19 -33.79
C ASP A 732 7.83 25.07 -32.81
N VAL A 733 7.78 23.85 -33.33
CA VAL A 733 7.55 22.63 -32.54
C VAL A 733 8.62 21.59 -32.84
N ILE A 734 9.24 21.02 -31.80
CA ILE A 734 10.03 19.79 -31.92
C ILE A 734 9.16 18.61 -31.54
N VAL A 735 9.08 17.62 -32.42
CA VAL A 735 8.30 16.39 -32.21
C VAL A 735 9.18 15.17 -32.44
N SER A 736 9.04 14.14 -31.62
CA SER A 736 9.69 12.84 -31.84
C SER A 736 8.68 11.71 -32.00
N GLY A 737 9.04 10.70 -32.79
CA GLY A 737 8.25 9.47 -32.95
C GLY A 737 8.73 8.33 -32.04
N PHE A 738 7.82 7.41 -31.70
CA PHE A 738 8.19 6.11 -31.15
C PHE A 738 9.03 5.33 -32.16
N TRP A 739 10.20 4.86 -31.74
CA TRP A 739 11.17 4.12 -32.57
C TRP A 739 11.44 4.82 -33.91
N GLY A 740 11.47 6.15 -33.88
CA GLY A 740 11.37 6.98 -35.07
C GLY A 740 12.11 8.31 -34.95
N PRO A 741 12.15 9.07 -36.05
CA PRO A 741 12.91 10.31 -36.15
C PRO A 741 12.38 11.44 -35.25
N ILE A 742 13.24 12.46 -35.08
CA ILE A 742 12.92 13.75 -34.48
C ILE A 742 12.71 14.76 -35.61
N PHE A 743 11.74 15.65 -35.48
CA PHE A 743 11.36 16.66 -36.46
C PHE A 743 11.36 18.04 -35.83
N ARG A 744 11.75 19.05 -36.61
CA ARG A 744 11.32 20.43 -36.39
C ARG A 744 10.21 20.75 -37.37
N VAL A 745 9.11 21.26 -36.84
CA VAL A 745 7.89 21.62 -37.57
C VAL A 745 7.65 23.10 -37.35
N ASP A 746 7.41 23.82 -38.44
CA ASP A 746 7.03 25.22 -38.42
C ASP A 746 5.71 25.38 -37.65
N GLY A 747 5.71 26.26 -36.64
CA GLY A 747 4.58 26.35 -35.72
C GLY A 747 3.31 26.92 -36.33
N GLU A 748 3.43 27.82 -37.31
CA GLU A 748 2.27 28.48 -37.95
C GLU A 748 1.64 27.58 -39.03
N SER A 749 2.46 26.98 -39.89
CA SER A 749 2.00 26.22 -41.05
C SER A 749 1.89 24.71 -40.84
N GLY A 750 2.51 24.17 -39.77
CA GLY A 750 2.60 22.73 -39.55
C GLY A 750 3.49 22.00 -40.55
N THR A 751 4.35 22.72 -41.28
CA THR A 751 5.23 22.14 -42.31
C THR A 751 6.56 21.67 -41.73
N GLN A 752 7.12 20.59 -42.28
CA GLN A 752 8.41 20.08 -41.83
C GLN A 752 9.54 21.03 -42.25
N MET A 753 10.37 21.45 -41.29
CA MET A 753 11.60 22.19 -41.57
C MET A 753 12.77 21.25 -41.81
N TRP A 754 12.97 20.29 -40.90
CA TRP A 754 13.96 19.22 -41.05
C TRP A 754 13.54 17.98 -40.25
N SER A 755 14.19 16.84 -40.54
CA SER A 755 14.06 15.62 -39.76
C SER A 755 15.41 14.96 -39.51
N ARG A 756 15.55 14.33 -38.33
CA ARG A 756 16.74 13.62 -37.90
C ARG A 756 16.42 12.17 -37.55
N PRO A 757 16.91 11.19 -38.32
CA PRO A 757 16.80 9.78 -37.97
C PRO A 757 17.52 9.45 -36.65
N THR A 758 16.87 8.62 -35.84
CA THR A 758 17.40 8.07 -34.57
C THR A 758 17.90 6.64 -34.73
N ASN A 759 18.03 6.15 -35.97
CA ASN A 759 18.37 4.75 -36.31
C ASN A 759 17.42 3.72 -35.67
N GLY A 760 16.12 4.05 -35.61
CA GLY A 760 15.09 3.18 -35.05
C GLY A 760 14.97 3.24 -33.52
N ASN A 761 15.60 4.22 -32.86
CA ASN A 761 15.50 4.41 -31.41
C ASN A 761 14.43 5.45 -31.04
N SER A 762 13.94 5.38 -29.80
CA SER A 762 12.99 6.37 -29.25
C SER A 762 13.74 7.44 -28.47
N ALA A 763 13.44 8.71 -28.73
CA ALA A 763 13.84 9.81 -27.86
C ALA A 763 13.01 9.74 -26.57
N MET A 764 13.67 9.53 -25.44
CA MET A 764 13.00 9.39 -24.15
C MET A 764 12.47 10.72 -23.63
N GLN A 765 13.19 11.80 -23.91
CA GLN A 765 12.81 13.17 -23.60
C GLN A 765 13.37 14.12 -24.66
N LEU A 766 12.78 15.30 -24.80
CA LEU A 766 13.33 16.40 -25.61
C LEU A 766 13.68 17.56 -24.67
N LEU A 767 14.93 17.98 -24.70
CA LEU A 767 15.47 19.05 -23.87
C LEU A 767 16.02 20.17 -24.75
N ARG A 768 15.86 21.40 -24.28
CA ARG A 768 16.39 22.61 -24.93
C ARG A 768 17.71 22.99 -24.28
N LEU A 769 18.80 22.92 -25.04
CA LEU A 769 20.12 23.42 -24.69
C LEU A 769 20.33 24.77 -25.40
N LYS A 770 20.93 25.76 -24.73
CA LYS A 770 21.19 27.07 -25.34
C LYS A 770 22.18 26.96 -26.49
N ASP A 771 22.00 27.78 -27.52
CA ASP A 771 22.84 27.83 -28.73
C ASP A 771 24.34 27.67 -28.43
N VAL A 772 24.85 26.45 -28.68
CA VAL A 772 26.27 26.08 -28.55
C VAL A 772 27.00 26.13 -29.88
N THR A 773 26.27 26.21 -31.00
CA THR A 773 26.86 26.25 -32.35
C THR A 773 27.06 27.67 -32.88
N GLY A 774 26.46 28.67 -32.22
CA GLY A 774 26.56 30.09 -32.54
C GLY A 774 25.72 30.51 -33.74
N ASP A 775 24.68 29.74 -34.10
CA ASP A 775 23.80 30.03 -35.24
C ASP A 775 22.53 30.82 -34.88
N GLY A 776 22.38 31.17 -33.60
CA GLY A 776 21.25 31.90 -33.04
C GLY A 776 20.03 31.05 -32.73
N ILE A 777 20.11 29.72 -32.91
CA ILE A 777 19.04 28.77 -32.63
C ILE A 777 19.55 27.74 -31.63
N ASP A 778 18.79 27.55 -30.56
CA ASP A 778 19.12 26.59 -29.51
C ASP A 778 19.27 25.13 -30.03
N GLU A 779 19.91 24.26 -29.26
CA GLU A 779 20.09 22.84 -29.58
C GLU A 779 19.11 21.94 -28.84
N ILE A 780 18.89 20.76 -29.42
CA ILE A 780 18.01 19.74 -28.87
C ILE A 780 18.86 18.62 -28.31
N VAL A 781 18.77 18.40 -27.00
CA VAL A 781 19.34 17.21 -26.37
C VAL A 781 18.26 16.14 -26.26
N ALA A 782 18.54 14.98 -26.86
CA ALA A 782 17.64 13.84 -26.96
C ALA A 782 18.28 12.59 -26.33
N PRO A 783 17.97 12.28 -25.06
CA PRO A 783 18.22 10.96 -24.48
C PRO A 783 17.54 9.86 -25.31
N LEU A 784 18.26 8.79 -25.62
CA LEU A 784 17.77 7.68 -26.45
C LEU A 784 17.62 6.41 -25.62
N LEU A 785 16.51 5.71 -25.86
CA LEU A 785 16.22 4.44 -25.18
C LEU A 785 17.33 3.41 -25.41
N VAL A 786 17.93 3.39 -26.60
CA VAL A 786 19.13 2.60 -26.91
C VAL A 786 20.08 3.51 -27.68
N GLY A 787 21.37 3.47 -27.33
CA GLY A 787 22.42 4.24 -28.02
C GLY A 787 22.88 5.53 -27.34
N GLY A 788 22.39 5.82 -26.13
CA GLY A 788 22.89 6.93 -25.30
C GLY A 788 22.12 8.23 -25.49
N ALA A 789 22.77 9.29 -25.97
CA ALA A 789 22.12 10.60 -26.19
C ALA A 789 22.70 11.34 -27.41
N TYR A 790 21.87 12.17 -28.04
CA TYR A 790 22.29 13.11 -29.08
C TYR A 790 22.11 14.55 -28.62
N CYS A 791 23.00 15.43 -29.06
CA CYS A 791 22.74 16.85 -29.21
C CYS A 791 22.61 17.18 -30.69
N ILE A 792 21.51 17.83 -31.05
CA ILE A 792 21.10 18.09 -32.42
C ILE A 792 20.97 19.60 -32.60
N ASN A 793 21.60 20.14 -33.64
CA ASN A 793 21.48 21.54 -34.01
C ASN A 793 20.03 21.87 -34.38
N GLY A 794 19.43 22.84 -33.68
CA GLY A 794 18.02 23.20 -33.86
C GLY A 794 17.73 23.88 -35.19
N ALA A 795 18.72 24.51 -35.83
CA ALA A 795 18.56 25.14 -37.13
C ALA A 795 18.43 24.13 -38.27
N ASN A 796 19.25 23.07 -38.28
CA ASN A 796 19.45 22.21 -39.46
C ASN A 796 19.34 20.69 -39.20
N GLY A 797 19.19 20.24 -37.95
CA GLY A 797 19.04 18.82 -37.62
C GLY A 797 20.33 18.00 -37.66
N ASN A 798 21.50 18.64 -37.80
CA ASN A 798 22.79 17.96 -37.73
C ASN A 798 23.14 17.57 -36.29
N ILE A 799 23.90 16.48 -36.10
CA ILE A 799 24.43 16.13 -34.78
C ILE A 799 25.55 17.12 -34.46
N VAL A 800 25.46 17.77 -33.30
CA VAL A 800 26.54 18.54 -32.69
C VAL A 800 27.50 17.59 -31.99
N TRP A 801 26.96 16.74 -31.12
CA TRP A 801 27.68 15.64 -30.50
C TRP A 801 26.76 14.44 -30.23
N SER A 802 27.36 13.27 -30.12
CA SER A 802 26.68 12.03 -29.76
C SER A 802 27.44 11.34 -28.65
N LEU A 803 26.73 10.88 -27.63
CA LEU A 803 27.29 10.17 -26.49
C LEU A 803 26.86 8.70 -26.55
N PRO A 804 27.69 7.78 -27.06
CA PRO A 804 27.36 6.36 -27.12
C PRO A 804 27.47 5.73 -25.73
N THR A 805 26.34 5.64 -25.04
CA THR A 805 26.22 4.98 -23.73
C THR A 805 25.03 4.01 -23.70
N GLY A 806 24.73 3.46 -22.52
CA GLY A 806 23.57 2.61 -22.30
C GLY A 806 22.23 3.34 -22.49
N ASN A 807 21.15 2.64 -22.16
CA ASN A 807 19.79 3.19 -22.27
C ASN A 807 19.66 4.45 -21.42
N THR A 808 19.38 5.60 -22.06
CA THR A 808 19.25 6.87 -21.34
C THR A 808 17.78 7.23 -21.25
N MET A 809 17.26 7.21 -20.03
CA MET A 809 15.83 7.21 -19.76
C MET A 809 15.26 8.61 -19.60
N GLY A 810 16.07 9.60 -19.26
CA GLY A 810 15.66 10.99 -19.07
C GLY A 810 16.87 11.89 -18.90
N GLY A 811 16.65 13.20 -18.81
CA GLY A 811 17.72 14.15 -18.56
C GLY A 811 17.23 15.54 -18.17
N ALA A 812 18.20 16.40 -17.85
CA ALA A 812 17.97 17.81 -17.56
C ALA A 812 19.16 18.63 -18.07
N VAL A 813 18.88 19.83 -18.58
CA VAL A 813 19.91 20.84 -18.85
C VAL A 813 20.15 21.60 -17.55
N ILE A 814 21.42 21.82 -17.22
CA ILE A 814 21.89 22.39 -15.96
C ILE A 814 22.66 23.66 -16.28
N PRO A 815 22.43 24.78 -15.58
CA PRO A 815 23.25 25.96 -15.74
C PRO A 815 24.73 25.64 -15.56
N ASP A 816 25.53 26.14 -16.49
CA ASP A 816 26.99 25.97 -16.62
C ASP A 816 27.72 25.55 -15.32
N LEU A 817 27.93 24.25 -15.16
CA LEU A 817 28.45 23.62 -13.95
C LEU A 817 29.97 23.74 -13.90
N ASN A 818 30.61 23.66 -15.07
CA ASN A 818 32.07 23.67 -15.22
C ASN A 818 32.65 25.09 -15.42
N ARG A 819 31.80 26.10 -15.59
CA ARG A 819 32.10 27.52 -15.83
C ARG A 819 32.74 27.81 -17.19
N ASP A 820 32.38 27.08 -18.24
CA ASP A 820 32.85 27.29 -19.62
C ASP A 820 31.96 28.24 -20.45
N GLY A 821 30.89 28.76 -19.83
CA GLY A 821 29.91 29.66 -20.44
C GLY A 821 28.77 28.95 -21.15
N ILE A 822 28.73 27.62 -21.13
CA ILE A 822 27.72 26.79 -21.78
C ILE A 822 27.00 25.93 -20.73
N ASP A 823 25.68 25.84 -20.83
CA ASP A 823 24.89 24.97 -19.96
C ASP A 823 25.29 23.50 -20.15
N ASP A 824 25.36 22.74 -19.06
CA ASP A 824 25.70 21.31 -19.03
C ASP A 824 24.45 20.42 -19.07
N VAL A 825 24.65 19.10 -19.12
CA VAL A 825 23.54 18.14 -19.22
C VAL A 825 23.73 16.99 -18.23
N ALA A 826 22.69 16.69 -17.43
CA ALA A 826 22.60 15.43 -16.70
C ALA A 826 21.68 14.42 -17.39
N LEU A 827 22.12 13.16 -17.42
CA LEU A 827 21.47 12.06 -18.11
C LEU A 827 21.27 10.88 -17.15
N ALA A 828 20.03 10.38 -17.05
CA ALA A 828 19.71 9.15 -16.33
C ALA A 828 20.03 7.94 -17.20
N VAL A 829 21.19 7.32 -16.98
CA VAL A 829 21.64 6.14 -17.72
C VAL A 829 21.33 4.87 -16.94
N GLN A 830 20.48 4.02 -17.53
CA GLN A 830 20.08 2.75 -16.95
C GLN A 830 21.31 1.89 -16.64
N ASN A 831 21.37 1.38 -15.40
CA ASN A 831 22.46 0.56 -14.86
C ASN A 831 23.82 1.26 -14.70
N GLN A 832 23.92 2.58 -14.90
CA GLN A 832 25.13 3.36 -14.56
C GLN A 832 24.83 4.41 -13.49
N GLY A 833 23.72 5.13 -13.60
CA GLY A 833 23.31 6.17 -12.67
C GLY A 833 23.07 7.50 -13.37
N VAL A 834 23.49 8.60 -12.76
CA VAL A 834 23.36 9.95 -13.34
C VAL A 834 24.71 10.39 -13.87
N MET A 835 24.81 10.51 -15.19
CA MET A 835 26.00 11.00 -15.87
C MET A 835 25.83 12.47 -16.20
N ILE A 836 26.80 13.28 -15.83
CA ILE A 836 26.86 14.72 -16.12
C ILE A 836 27.86 14.91 -17.26
N VAL A 837 27.46 15.60 -18.32
CA VAL A 837 28.28 15.85 -19.52
C VAL A 837 28.25 17.32 -19.91
N LYS A 838 29.30 17.75 -20.60
CA LYS A 838 29.40 19.08 -21.18
C LYS A 838 28.33 19.32 -22.24
N GLY A 839 27.67 20.47 -22.21
CA GLY A 839 26.74 20.86 -23.27
C GLY A 839 27.43 21.11 -24.61
N GLN A 840 28.70 21.54 -24.59
CA GLN A 840 29.43 21.88 -25.82
C GLN A 840 29.77 20.67 -26.70
N ASP A 841 30.27 19.59 -26.10
CA ASP A 841 30.85 18.45 -26.83
C ASP A 841 30.44 17.07 -26.30
N GLY A 842 29.63 17.01 -25.25
CA GLY A 842 29.18 15.77 -24.62
C GLY A 842 30.25 15.07 -23.77
N ALA A 843 31.38 15.71 -23.45
CA ALA A 843 32.42 15.13 -22.60
C ALA A 843 31.92 14.92 -21.16
N GLN A 844 32.21 13.76 -20.55
CA GLN A 844 31.76 13.44 -19.20
C GLN A 844 32.49 14.29 -18.14
N LEU A 845 31.71 14.98 -17.30
CA LEU A 845 32.18 15.75 -16.13
C LEU A 845 32.17 14.91 -14.85
N ALA A 846 31.09 14.17 -14.61
CA ALA A 846 30.92 13.35 -13.41
C ALA A 846 29.92 12.21 -13.63
N LEU A 847 29.95 11.23 -12.72
CA LEU A 847 29.01 10.12 -12.67
C LEU A 847 28.65 9.85 -11.21
N TYR A 848 27.38 9.94 -10.86
CA TYR A 848 26.84 9.38 -9.63
C TYR A 848 26.41 7.93 -9.87
N PRO A 849 27.10 6.93 -9.32
CA PRO A 849 26.78 5.54 -9.57
C PRO A 849 25.59 5.07 -8.73
N THR A 850 24.57 4.51 -9.37
CA THR A 850 23.41 3.92 -8.68
C THR A 850 23.49 2.39 -8.55
N GLY A 851 24.56 1.78 -9.06
CA GLY A 851 24.74 0.33 -9.08
C GLY A 851 23.66 -0.37 -9.90
N THR A 852 22.99 -1.37 -9.31
CA THR A 852 21.87 -2.07 -9.97
C THR A 852 20.57 -1.26 -9.99
N ALA A 853 20.48 -0.19 -9.19
CA ALA A 853 19.31 0.68 -9.21
C ALA A 853 19.29 1.45 -10.53
N GLN A 854 18.19 1.36 -11.26
CA GLN A 854 18.09 1.92 -12.60
C GLN A 854 17.66 3.39 -12.51
N ALA A 855 18.54 4.35 -12.79
CA ALA A 855 18.16 5.75 -12.95
C ALA A 855 17.10 5.88 -14.07
N ARG A 856 16.12 6.76 -13.86
CA ARG A 856 14.93 6.94 -14.71
C ARG A 856 14.66 8.40 -15.01
N GLU A 857 14.58 9.19 -13.94
CA GLU A 857 14.18 10.59 -13.97
C GLU A 857 15.32 11.46 -13.46
N VAL A 858 15.46 12.65 -14.04
CA VAL A 858 16.41 13.69 -13.61
C VAL A 858 15.71 15.04 -13.66
N ALA A 859 15.93 15.88 -12.67
CA ALA A 859 15.65 17.32 -12.72
C ALA A 859 16.75 18.08 -11.98
N ILE A 860 16.73 19.41 -12.12
CA ILE A 860 17.63 20.31 -11.41
C ILE A 860 16.94 20.95 -10.22
N VAL A 861 17.73 21.28 -9.21
CA VAL A 861 17.32 22.02 -8.00
C VAL A 861 18.24 23.24 -7.87
N PRO A 862 17.71 24.44 -7.57
CA PRO A 862 18.55 25.61 -7.33
C PRO A 862 19.46 25.44 -6.11
N ASP A 863 20.62 26.07 -6.18
CA ASP A 863 21.70 26.04 -5.19
C ASP A 863 21.24 25.95 -3.71
N LEU A 864 21.53 24.79 -3.10
CA LEU A 864 21.17 24.45 -1.74
C LEU A 864 22.32 24.58 -0.74
N ASP A 865 23.57 24.49 -1.15
CA ASP A 865 24.73 24.58 -0.24
C ASP A 865 25.49 25.93 -0.33
N GLY A 866 25.09 26.81 -1.24
CA GLY A 866 25.59 28.17 -1.41
C GLY A 866 26.81 28.28 -2.32
N ASN A 867 27.10 27.27 -3.14
CA ASN A 867 28.26 27.24 -4.03
C ASN A 867 28.03 27.82 -5.42
N LEU A 868 26.83 28.37 -5.66
CA LEU A 868 26.38 28.91 -6.94
C LEU A 868 26.27 27.86 -8.05
N SER A 869 26.16 26.58 -7.68
CA SER A 869 25.94 25.45 -8.58
C SER A 869 24.53 24.90 -8.37
N TYR A 870 23.87 24.51 -9.45
CA TYR A 870 22.59 23.80 -9.34
C TYR A 870 22.83 22.35 -8.97
N GLU A 871 21.94 21.79 -8.16
CA GLU A 871 21.95 20.38 -7.81
C GLU A 871 21.01 19.55 -8.68
N ILE A 872 21.16 18.24 -8.55
CA ILE A 872 20.53 17.28 -9.46
C ILE A 872 19.73 16.29 -8.64
N ILE A 873 18.42 16.27 -8.84
CA ILE A 873 17.53 15.27 -8.24
C ILE A 873 17.30 14.13 -9.22
N MET A 874 17.46 12.90 -8.76
CA MET A 874 17.21 11.71 -9.55
C MET A 874 16.13 10.81 -8.94
N GLY A 875 15.39 10.13 -9.83
CA GLY A 875 14.45 9.07 -9.48
C GLY A 875 14.83 7.76 -10.16
N GLY A 876 14.70 6.63 -9.46
CA GLY A 876 15.04 5.30 -9.95
C GLY A 876 13.87 4.31 -10.01
N LYS A 877 14.10 3.16 -10.66
CA LYS A 877 13.09 2.09 -10.82
C LYS A 877 12.65 1.43 -9.51
N ASP A 878 13.53 1.39 -8.52
CA ASP A 878 13.25 0.71 -7.25
C ASP A 878 12.62 1.64 -6.19
N GLY A 879 12.22 2.85 -6.57
CA GLY A 879 11.74 3.89 -5.66
C GLY A 879 12.83 4.67 -4.95
N ASN A 880 14.09 4.47 -5.35
CA ASN A 880 15.21 5.24 -4.84
C ASN A 880 15.24 6.63 -5.47
N VAL A 881 15.46 7.62 -4.63
CA VAL A 881 15.60 9.03 -4.97
C VAL A 881 16.92 9.50 -4.37
N ALA A 882 17.69 10.27 -5.12
CA ALA A 882 18.93 10.87 -4.62
C ALA A 882 19.07 12.29 -5.13
N LEU A 883 19.43 13.19 -4.22
CA LEU A 883 19.81 14.55 -4.56
C LEU A 883 21.32 14.64 -4.55
N ILE A 884 21.89 15.04 -5.66
CA ILE A 884 23.31 14.96 -6.00
C ILE A 884 23.85 16.38 -6.13
N SER A 885 25.01 16.63 -5.53
CA SER A 885 25.68 17.91 -5.62
C SER A 885 26.16 18.19 -7.04
N GLY A 886 25.91 19.41 -7.51
CA GLY A 886 26.59 19.99 -8.67
C GLY A 886 28.06 20.31 -8.41
N GLY A 887 28.44 20.37 -7.13
CA GLY A 887 29.81 20.49 -6.63
C GLY A 887 30.41 21.90 -6.67
N ASP A 888 31.48 22.05 -5.87
CA ASP A 888 32.36 23.21 -5.91
C ASP A 888 33.50 22.94 -6.90
N LEU A 889 33.55 23.64 -8.03
CA LEU A 889 34.75 23.55 -8.88
C LEU A 889 35.87 24.43 -8.30
N LEU A 890 36.63 23.86 -7.35
CA LEU A 890 38.05 24.18 -7.20
C LEU A 890 38.80 23.48 -8.34
N VAL A 891 39.28 24.28 -9.27
CA VAL A 891 40.03 23.90 -10.47
C VAL A 891 41.12 22.85 -10.15
N SER A 892 41.01 21.66 -10.72
CA SER A 892 42.14 20.75 -10.88
C SER A 892 42.95 21.24 -12.09
N VAL A 893 44.18 21.68 -11.82
CA VAL A 893 45.17 22.27 -12.72
C VAL A 893 45.19 21.62 -14.11
N GLY A 894 44.94 22.41 -15.16
CA GLY A 894 45.28 21.99 -16.50
C GLY A 894 44.59 22.63 -17.70
N GLU A 895 44.01 23.84 -17.63
CA GLU A 895 43.74 24.63 -18.84
C GLU A 895 43.55 26.12 -18.50
N ASN A 896 44.10 27.01 -19.33
CA ASN A 896 44.22 28.45 -19.05
C ASN A 896 42.83 29.12 -18.98
N VAL A 897 42.44 29.56 -17.78
CA VAL A 897 41.22 30.32 -17.50
C VAL A 897 41.45 31.80 -17.80
N ASN A 898 40.92 32.30 -18.92
CA ASN A 898 40.72 33.73 -19.15
C ASN A 898 39.22 34.04 -19.02
N GLY A 899 38.73 34.15 -17.79
CA GLY A 899 37.32 34.51 -17.48
C GLY A 899 37.14 35.47 -16.31
N ILE A 900 38.21 35.85 -15.61
CA ILE A 900 38.16 36.91 -14.60
C ILE A 900 38.30 38.25 -15.35
N PRO A 901 37.36 39.19 -15.20
CA PRO A 901 37.51 40.52 -15.79
C PRO A 901 38.85 41.15 -15.36
N GLU A 902 39.64 41.69 -16.27
CA GLU A 902 40.94 42.29 -15.91
C GLU A 902 40.80 43.64 -15.18
N ARG A 903 39.63 44.28 -15.30
CA ARG A 903 39.33 45.59 -14.74
C ARG A 903 37.85 45.70 -14.34
N PHE A 904 37.53 46.72 -13.56
CA PHE A 904 36.14 47.09 -13.32
C PHE A 904 35.49 47.55 -14.63
N GLU A 905 34.31 47.03 -14.93
CA GLU A 905 33.49 47.49 -16.05
C GLU A 905 32.06 47.76 -15.59
N LEU A 906 31.44 48.76 -16.20
CA LEU A 906 30.04 49.10 -15.98
C LEU A 906 29.31 48.89 -17.31
N GLY A 907 28.43 47.90 -17.36
CA GLY A 907 27.65 47.51 -18.53
C GLY A 907 26.58 48.54 -18.89
N GLN A 908 26.14 48.52 -20.16
CA GLN A 908 24.98 49.29 -20.58
C GLN A 908 23.73 48.65 -19.98
N ASN A 909 22.86 49.45 -19.36
CA ASN A 909 21.61 48.95 -18.81
C ASN A 909 20.75 48.33 -19.93
N TYR A 910 20.07 47.22 -19.65
CA TYR A 910 19.17 46.57 -20.60
C TYR A 910 17.86 46.15 -19.93
N PRO A 911 16.70 46.41 -20.56
CA PRO A 911 16.51 47.19 -21.79
C PRO A 911 16.92 48.68 -21.61
N ASN A 912 17.18 49.40 -22.71
CA ASN A 912 17.37 50.86 -22.74
C ASN A 912 16.88 51.42 -24.09
N PRO A 913 15.76 52.17 -24.16
CA PRO A 913 14.94 52.64 -23.03
C PRO A 913 14.24 51.50 -22.27
N PHE A 914 13.90 51.73 -21.00
CA PHE A 914 13.23 50.74 -20.14
C PHE A 914 11.91 51.25 -19.55
N ASN A 915 11.01 50.34 -19.16
CA ASN A 915 9.73 50.63 -18.49
C ASN A 915 9.22 49.42 -17.68
N PRO A 916 9.07 49.50 -16.34
CA PRO A 916 9.74 50.42 -15.41
C PRO A 916 11.09 49.88 -14.90
N SER A 917 11.51 48.66 -15.27
CA SER A 917 12.73 48.02 -14.75
C SER A 917 13.84 47.82 -15.80
N THR A 918 15.09 47.91 -15.36
CA THR A 918 16.29 47.65 -16.17
C THR A 918 17.36 46.95 -15.33
N THR A 919 18.21 46.17 -15.98
CA THR A 919 19.34 45.47 -15.37
C THR A 919 20.64 46.15 -15.79
N ILE A 920 21.54 46.36 -14.83
CA ILE A 920 22.86 46.97 -15.03
C ILE A 920 23.93 45.94 -14.65
N ASP A 921 24.73 45.51 -15.62
CA ASP A 921 25.87 44.63 -15.37
C ASP A 921 27.07 45.40 -14.81
N VAL A 922 27.81 44.78 -13.89
CA VAL A 922 29.02 45.31 -13.27
C VAL A 922 30.07 44.20 -13.21
N SER A 923 31.17 44.36 -13.95
CA SER A 923 32.31 43.43 -13.91
C SER A 923 33.29 43.86 -12.82
N VAL A 924 33.73 42.92 -11.99
CA VAL A 924 34.60 43.10 -10.83
C VAL A 924 35.84 42.23 -11.01
N PRO A 925 37.06 42.79 -11.07
CA PRO A 925 38.28 42.01 -11.35
C PRO A 925 38.85 41.31 -10.11
N SER A 926 38.53 41.80 -8.92
CA SER A 926 38.98 41.29 -7.62
C SER A 926 38.02 41.78 -6.55
N GLN A 927 37.93 41.07 -5.42
CA GLN A 927 36.95 41.37 -4.37
C GLN A 927 37.00 42.85 -3.94
N ALA A 928 35.86 43.54 -3.98
CA ALA A 928 35.77 44.97 -3.67
C ALA A 928 34.39 45.40 -3.14
N ASN A 929 34.34 46.55 -2.46
CA ASN A 929 33.08 47.20 -2.11
C ASN A 929 32.57 47.99 -3.32
N LEU A 930 31.29 47.86 -3.66
CA LEU A 930 30.64 48.54 -4.78
C LEU A 930 29.58 49.52 -4.28
N ALA A 931 29.55 50.71 -4.87
CA ALA A 931 28.44 51.65 -4.75
C ALA A 931 27.94 52.06 -6.13
N LEU A 932 26.72 51.67 -6.49
CA LEU A 932 26.04 52.10 -7.70
C LEU A 932 24.98 53.16 -7.35
N LYS A 933 25.16 54.39 -7.85
CA LYS A 933 24.25 55.51 -7.60
C LYS A 933 23.62 56.02 -8.89
N ILE A 934 22.33 56.29 -8.84
CA ILE A 934 21.53 56.80 -9.95
C ILE A 934 21.24 58.28 -9.71
N TYR A 935 21.39 59.09 -10.74
CA TYR A 935 21.23 60.55 -10.73
C TYR A 935 20.27 60.99 -11.83
N ASP A 936 19.52 62.05 -11.57
CA ASP A 936 18.76 62.75 -12.61
C ASP A 936 19.65 63.70 -13.44
N VAL A 937 19.07 64.34 -14.46
CA VAL A 937 19.79 65.30 -15.33
C VAL A 937 20.33 66.54 -14.60
N LEU A 938 19.85 66.83 -13.39
CA LEU A 938 20.34 67.92 -12.53
C LEU A 938 21.45 67.47 -11.57
N GLY A 939 21.85 66.19 -11.63
CA GLY A 939 22.86 65.60 -10.76
C GLY A 939 22.36 65.28 -9.35
N ARG A 940 21.04 65.28 -9.10
CA ARG A 940 20.47 64.90 -7.81
C ARG A 940 20.44 63.38 -7.71
N GLU A 941 20.85 62.84 -6.56
CA GLU A 941 20.80 61.40 -6.30
C GLU A 941 19.34 60.93 -6.19
N VAL A 942 19.03 59.87 -6.93
CA VAL A 942 17.71 59.28 -7.06
C VAL A 942 17.63 57.97 -6.30
N LYS A 943 18.62 57.08 -6.50
CA LYS A 943 18.68 55.74 -5.90
C LYS A 943 20.14 55.35 -5.65
N SER A 944 20.41 54.62 -4.57
CA SER A 944 21.74 54.10 -4.23
C SER A 944 21.69 52.62 -3.90
N PHE A 945 22.65 51.85 -4.42
CA PHE A 945 22.89 50.45 -4.09
C PHE A 945 24.31 50.31 -3.56
N GLU A 946 24.48 49.80 -2.35
CA GLU A 946 25.77 49.63 -1.69
C GLU A 946 25.96 48.16 -1.32
N TYR A 947 27.09 47.58 -1.74
CA TYR A 947 27.44 46.18 -1.53
C TYR A 947 28.86 46.09 -0.97
N GLU A 948 29.04 45.34 0.12
CA GLU A 948 30.35 45.07 0.72
C GLU A 948 30.89 43.71 0.28
N ASN A 949 32.21 43.59 0.10
CA ASN A 949 32.92 42.34 -0.21
C ASN A 949 32.42 41.61 -1.47
N VAL A 950 32.08 42.33 -2.53
CA VAL A 950 31.62 41.73 -3.80
C VAL A 950 32.79 40.99 -4.47
N PRO A 951 32.68 39.68 -4.75
CA PRO A 951 33.78 38.88 -5.30
C PRO A 951 34.08 39.23 -6.76
N ALA A 952 35.22 38.76 -7.27
CA ALA A 952 35.56 38.88 -8.69
C ALA A 952 34.53 38.15 -9.58
N GLY A 953 34.12 38.76 -10.69
CA GLY A 953 33.07 38.25 -11.59
C GLY A 953 32.16 39.36 -12.11
N THR A 954 31.16 39.00 -12.90
CA THR A 954 30.13 39.93 -13.41
C THR A 954 28.88 39.84 -12.53
N HIS A 955 28.37 40.99 -12.10
CA HIS A 955 27.24 41.14 -11.16
C HIS A 955 26.13 41.95 -11.80
N GLN A 956 24.87 41.68 -11.44
CA GLN A 956 23.71 42.39 -11.99
C GLN A 956 23.00 43.21 -10.92
N ILE A 957 22.72 44.48 -11.21
CA ILE A 957 21.96 45.38 -10.34
C ILE A 957 20.68 45.80 -11.07
N VAL A 958 19.52 45.49 -10.48
CA VAL A 958 18.21 45.83 -11.06
C VAL A 958 17.69 47.14 -10.46
N TRP A 959 17.27 48.07 -11.32
CA TRP A 959 16.54 49.27 -10.91
C TRP A 959 15.11 49.26 -11.46
N ASP A 960 14.13 49.50 -10.60
CA ASP A 960 12.69 49.48 -10.89
C ASP A 960 12.08 50.87 -11.17
N GLY A 961 12.93 51.88 -11.41
CA GLY A 961 12.48 53.25 -11.65
C GLY A 961 11.93 53.95 -10.40
N LYS A 962 12.24 53.47 -9.19
CA LYS A 962 11.88 54.15 -7.93
C LYS A 962 13.07 54.87 -7.31
N SER A 963 12.80 55.92 -6.53
CA SER A 963 13.80 56.62 -5.72
C SER A 963 14.13 55.86 -4.42
N ASN A 964 15.09 56.34 -3.65
CA ASN A 964 15.38 55.83 -2.29
C ASN A 964 14.17 55.92 -1.35
N ALA A 965 13.23 56.84 -1.59
CA ALA A 965 11.97 56.95 -0.84
C ALA A 965 10.85 56.03 -1.37
N GLY A 966 11.15 55.13 -2.32
CA GLY A 966 10.18 54.18 -2.89
C GLY A 966 9.16 54.83 -3.85
N THR A 967 9.36 56.09 -4.25
CA THR A 967 8.44 56.80 -5.16
C THR A 967 8.89 56.64 -6.62
N GLN A 968 7.97 56.39 -7.55
CA GLN A 968 8.27 56.29 -8.97
C GLN A 968 8.82 57.61 -9.53
N VAL A 969 9.92 57.53 -10.29
CA VAL A 969 10.53 58.72 -10.90
C VAL A 969 9.88 59.07 -12.24
N ALA A 970 10.11 60.27 -12.76
CA ALA A 970 9.52 60.73 -14.03
C ALA A 970 10.21 60.07 -15.24
N SER A 971 9.53 59.93 -16.39
CA SER A 971 10.19 59.54 -17.64
C SER A 971 11.28 60.56 -17.99
N GLY A 972 12.42 60.10 -18.49
CA GLY A 972 13.54 60.97 -18.79
C GLY A 972 14.88 60.24 -18.79
N VAL A 973 15.94 61.02 -18.98
CA VAL A 973 17.33 60.54 -18.95
C VAL A 973 17.84 60.50 -17.52
N TYR A 974 18.47 59.40 -17.15
CA TYR A 974 19.15 59.20 -15.88
C TYR A 974 20.59 58.76 -16.11
N PHE A 975 21.47 59.08 -15.17
CA PHE A 975 22.86 58.63 -15.16
C PHE A 975 23.08 57.69 -13.99
N TYR A 976 23.78 56.58 -14.21
CA TYR A 976 24.19 55.69 -13.13
C TYR A 976 25.71 55.63 -13.06
N ARG A 977 26.23 55.70 -11.83
CA ARG A 977 27.65 55.76 -11.51
C ARG A 977 28.02 54.63 -10.58
N LEU A 978 28.99 53.82 -11.00
CA LEU A 978 29.64 52.83 -10.17
C LEU A 978 30.89 53.43 -9.52
N THR A 979 31.04 53.22 -8.22
CA THR A 979 32.26 53.49 -7.46
C THR A 979 32.75 52.19 -6.84
N ALA A 980 33.98 51.79 -7.16
CA ALA A 980 34.60 50.57 -6.66
C ALA A 980 36.09 50.82 -6.39
N GLY A 981 36.47 50.97 -5.12
CA GLY A 981 37.81 51.41 -4.74
C GLY A 981 38.17 52.78 -5.35
N SER A 982 39.22 52.84 -6.17
CA SER A 982 39.63 54.05 -6.91
C SER A 982 38.95 54.23 -8.27
N SER A 983 38.14 53.26 -8.73
CA SER A 983 37.48 53.29 -10.04
C SER A 983 36.11 53.95 -9.95
N VAL A 984 35.86 54.93 -10.82
CA VAL A 984 34.56 55.59 -10.97
C VAL A 984 34.12 55.51 -12.44
N LEU A 985 33.04 54.79 -12.71
CA LEU A 985 32.48 54.61 -14.06
C LEU A 985 31.06 55.18 -14.10
N THR A 986 30.65 55.81 -15.21
CA THR A 986 29.30 56.39 -15.35
C THR A 986 28.73 56.09 -16.73
N LYS A 987 27.45 55.73 -16.78
CA LYS A 987 26.68 55.51 -18.02
C LYS A 987 25.29 56.18 -17.92
N GLN A 988 24.63 56.31 -19.06
CA GLN A 988 23.30 56.92 -19.19
C GLN A 988 22.24 55.85 -19.50
N MET A 989 21.01 56.10 -19.06
CA MET A 989 19.83 55.27 -19.33
C MET A 989 18.59 56.14 -19.54
N VAL A 990 17.59 55.61 -20.24
CA VAL A 990 16.34 56.32 -20.56
C VAL A 990 15.16 55.54 -19.99
N LEU A 991 14.43 56.16 -19.06
CA LEU A 991 13.16 55.62 -18.55
C LEU A 991 12.00 56.18 -19.40
N VAL A 992 11.18 55.30 -19.94
CA VAL A 992 9.93 55.63 -20.63
C VAL A 992 8.78 55.13 -19.76
N LYS A 993 7.69 55.91 -19.65
CA LYS A 993 6.46 55.46 -18.97
C LYS A 993 5.45 55.03 -19.99
#